data_AF-A0AAV7IL50-F1
#
_entry.id   AF-A0AAV7IL50-F1
#
_cell.length_a   1.000
_cell.length_b   1.000
_cell.length_c   1.000
_cell.angle_alpha   90.00
_cell.angle_beta   90.00
_cell.angle_gamma   90.00
#
_symmetry.space_group_name_H-M   'P 1'
#
loop_
_entity.id
_entity.type
_entity.pdbx_description
1 polymer ?
#
loop_
_entity_poly.entity_id
_entity_poly.type
_entity_poly.pdbx_seq_one_letter_code
_entity_poly.pdbx_strand_id
1 'polypeptide(L)'
;MNVYLVSSWPLSKSVNRLSRIWFNIRWWTAFISILLLFLPLANGVFVYRNDLLVMVKAACLSSASAQALLKLLVCRFQSDRLQFLHHEMETFIKNANPLEKKCLQKYIKKSGFFHVFVSVSMWIVCLAFIIEPIVLSHPYPTDTAYPFVVKSEPLRIALYLQQIMALCFIAAALTIDFQVATLLWFTCVKFEVLSHHFREVSSERELVSCIKKHQQVLWYAKEVKHAVQYITLATIATTTIGVICGCLALISHQPLSVKLRVANIVGNATSELFIYAWPADNLIQKSQDIGWSVYNSKWTNAPISMMRTKMNVIHRSQVPVMITISGVMPSLCLHYYTSLFIVFVFRKDSLVMVKAACQSGASGQAFLKLLICRYQSDRLQFLHHEMETFIRNANPLEKKCLQKYIEKSGFFHVFVNLSMWAVCLAFIIEPILLSHPYPTDTAYPFVVKSEPLRIALYLQQIIALFFIGAAVTIDLQVAILLWFTCVKFEVLGYHVREVSSERDLVACIKKHQQVLRYAKEVKHAVQYITLATIATTTIGVISGCLALISNQPFSVKLRVANIVGNAGFELFIYAWPADNLIQVRLGATLNEFIMNASDSSMLVFQKYIDKSWKFQFLMVFGWYFAAGGLVLGPLVLPQKFPNDAVYPFSVEHPLVAKIIYAHQSFVAYQCATGLAMDGQAALFMWYLNAKFEILVSEIKRVINREDLCWCIKQHQEILLFADELIPPIRALAFTSISVTKILMISSGFFLISDETLLVKLQFVIVAISSTFNTFLYSWAADDLINISGPALSSEIFNGFCHHSLKMKKMCLLTIHRAQKPIVINIPGLLATLSNEYYASRFRALQQFALLSTLDSGMNDKKMLISVEVVYYNA
;
A
#
# COMPACT_ATOMS: atom_id res chain seq x y z
N MET A 1 11.52 -0.13 28.16
CA MET A 1 12.23 0.74 29.12
C MET A 1 11.55 2.10 29.28
N ASN A 2 11.19 2.80 28.19
CA ASN A 2 10.59 4.15 28.24
C ASN A 2 9.26 4.24 29.00
N VAL A 3 8.36 3.27 28.83
CA VAL A 3 7.07 3.16 29.54
C VAL A 3 7.25 3.06 31.07
N TYR A 4 8.40 2.61 31.55
CA TYR A 4 8.72 2.60 32.98
C TYR A 4 9.03 3.99 33.53
N LEU A 5 9.60 4.91 32.73
CA LEU A 5 9.93 6.27 33.16
C LEU A 5 8.69 7.05 33.59
N VAL A 6 7.60 6.92 32.83
CA VAL A 6 6.30 7.55 33.12
C VAL A 6 5.37 6.68 33.97
N SER A 7 5.84 5.51 34.42
CA SER A 7 5.06 4.58 35.27
C SER A 7 3.70 4.21 34.65
N SER A 8 3.66 3.95 33.35
CA SER A 8 2.45 3.47 32.66
C SER A 8 2.45 1.94 32.46
N TRP A 9 3.59 1.28 32.66
CA TRP A 9 3.64 -0.18 32.72
C TRP A 9 3.08 -0.65 34.07
N PRO A 10 2.01 -1.45 34.10
CA PRO A 10 1.37 -1.83 35.35
C PRO A 10 2.32 -2.72 36.20
N LEU A 11 2.41 -2.42 37.50
CA LEU A 11 3.13 -3.26 38.46
C LEU A 11 2.43 -4.61 38.60
N SER A 12 3.15 -5.69 38.95
CA SER A 12 2.49 -6.95 39.31
C SER A 12 1.73 -6.82 40.66
N LYS A 13 0.78 -7.71 40.92
CA LYS A 13 0.03 -7.70 42.20
C LYS A 13 0.91 -8.07 43.41
N SER A 14 2.04 -8.75 43.19
CA SER A 14 2.95 -9.26 44.22
C SER A 14 4.08 -8.29 44.61
N VAL A 15 4.09 -7.05 44.10
CA VAL A 15 5.18 -6.10 44.39
C VAL A 15 5.06 -5.46 45.77
N ASN A 16 6.21 -5.32 46.46
CA ASN A 16 6.38 -4.68 47.76
C ASN A 16 5.79 -3.25 47.84
N ARG A 17 5.37 -2.86 49.05
CA ARG A 17 4.73 -1.55 49.34
C ARG A 17 5.58 -0.35 48.90
N LEU A 18 6.90 -0.41 49.12
CA LEU A 18 7.85 0.64 48.74
C LEU A 18 7.88 0.90 47.22
N SER A 19 7.93 -0.14 46.40
CA SER A 19 7.95 0.02 44.94
C SER A 19 6.64 0.59 44.40
N ARG A 20 5.51 0.32 45.06
CA ARG A 20 4.20 0.91 44.73
C ARG A 20 4.16 2.40 45.05
N ILE A 21 4.74 2.81 46.18
CA ILE A 21 4.88 4.23 46.56
C ILE A 21 5.76 4.94 45.51
N TRP A 22 6.93 4.40 45.19
CA TRP A 22 7.83 4.96 44.16
C TRP A 22 7.19 5.05 42.77
N PHE A 23 6.37 4.08 42.39
CA PHE A 23 5.61 4.11 41.14
C PHE A 23 4.60 5.25 41.11
N ASN A 24 3.85 5.45 42.19
CA ASN A 24 2.90 6.55 42.29
C ASN A 24 3.60 7.92 42.30
N ILE A 25 4.71 8.06 43.03
CA ILE A 25 5.50 9.30 43.05
C ILE A 25 5.95 9.65 41.62
N ARG A 26 6.55 8.70 40.90
CA ARG A 26 7.03 8.93 39.52
C ARG A 26 5.92 9.28 38.53
N TRP A 27 4.75 8.65 38.68
CA TRP A 27 3.57 9.00 37.86
C TRP A 27 3.13 10.44 38.14
N TRP A 28 3.00 10.84 39.41
CA TRP A 28 2.61 12.21 39.78
C TRP A 28 3.63 13.25 39.34
N THR A 29 4.93 12.96 39.47
CA THR A 29 5.97 13.87 38.96
C THR A 29 5.88 14.04 37.45
N ALA A 30 5.65 12.95 36.69
CA ALA A 30 5.48 13.05 35.25
C ALA A 30 4.22 13.85 34.87
N PHE A 31 3.09 13.54 35.51
CA PHE A 31 1.82 14.21 35.25
C PHE A 31 1.89 15.71 35.55
N ILE A 32 2.40 16.10 36.72
CA ILE A 32 2.53 17.50 37.14
C ILE A 32 3.51 18.24 36.23
N SER A 33 4.68 17.66 35.93
CA SER A 33 5.67 18.31 35.07
C SER A 33 5.14 18.57 33.66
N ILE A 34 4.40 17.62 33.06
CA ILE A 34 3.77 17.83 31.75
C ILE A 34 2.64 18.86 31.84
N LEU A 35 1.82 18.83 32.91
CA LEU A 35 0.72 19.78 33.10
C LEU A 35 1.23 21.23 33.23
N LEU A 36 2.32 21.43 33.97
CA LEU A 36 2.97 22.73 34.12
C LEU A 36 3.56 23.28 32.82
N LEU A 37 3.88 22.42 31.84
CA LEU A 37 4.28 22.83 30.49
C LEU A 37 3.06 23.04 29.57
N PHE A 38 2.02 22.21 29.69
CA PHE A 38 0.82 22.28 28.87
C PHE A 38 0.07 23.61 29.06
N LEU A 39 -0.12 24.07 30.30
CA LEU A 39 -0.91 25.28 30.57
C LEU A 39 -0.32 26.55 29.91
N PRO A 40 0.99 26.86 30.03
CA PRO A 40 1.60 27.99 29.33
C PRO A 40 1.64 27.84 27.80
N LEU A 41 1.74 26.61 27.27
CA LEU A 41 1.66 26.37 25.83
C LEU A 41 0.25 26.63 25.28
N ALA A 42 -0.78 26.14 25.98
CA ALA A 42 -2.17 26.41 25.64
C ALA A 42 -2.49 27.91 25.72
N ASN A 43 -1.97 28.60 26.74
CA ASN A 43 -2.05 30.07 26.83
C ASN A 43 -1.33 30.76 25.67
N GLY A 44 -0.17 30.23 25.26
CA GLY A 44 0.60 30.72 24.10
C GLY A 44 -0.21 30.72 22.80
N VAL A 45 -1.07 29.73 22.57
CA VAL A 45 -1.96 29.71 21.40
C VAL A 45 -2.89 30.94 21.38
N PHE A 46 -3.41 31.35 22.54
CA PHE A 46 -4.30 32.52 22.64
C PHE A 46 -3.54 33.86 22.56
N VAL A 47 -2.39 33.93 23.21
CA VAL A 47 -1.55 35.13 23.27
C VAL A 47 -0.95 35.45 21.90
N TYR A 48 -0.41 34.44 21.21
CA TYR A 48 0.24 34.60 19.93
C TYR A 48 -0.72 34.51 18.74
N ARG A 49 -2.03 34.61 18.93
CA ARG A 49 -3.02 34.48 17.84
C ARG A 49 -2.80 35.40 16.62
N ASN A 50 -2.11 36.52 16.83
CA ASN A 50 -1.77 37.48 15.78
C ASN A 50 -0.45 37.15 15.07
N ASP A 51 0.42 36.34 15.70
CA ASP A 51 1.61 35.74 15.10
C ASP A 51 1.32 34.27 14.80
N LEU A 52 0.80 34.03 13.59
CA LEU A 52 0.36 32.73 13.12
C LEU A 52 1.44 31.64 13.32
N LEU A 53 2.72 31.99 13.16
CA LEU A 53 3.81 31.04 13.24
C LEU A 53 4.07 30.57 14.67
N VAL A 54 4.20 31.50 15.61
CA VAL A 54 4.44 31.19 17.02
C VAL A 54 3.21 30.50 17.61
N MET A 55 2.02 30.94 17.23
CA MET A 55 0.76 30.28 17.57
C MET A 55 0.74 28.82 17.13
N VAL A 56 1.12 28.53 15.87
CA VAL A 56 1.10 27.15 15.34
C VAL A 56 2.15 26.27 16.03
N LYS A 57 3.35 26.78 16.33
CA LYS A 57 4.36 26.05 17.11
C LYS A 57 3.87 25.71 18.51
N ALA A 58 3.28 26.68 19.21
CA ALA A 58 2.67 26.49 20.51
C ALA A 58 1.50 25.48 20.44
N ALA A 59 0.67 25.55 19.40
CA ALA A 59 -0.44 24.63 19.18
C ALA A 59 0.03 23.19 18.99
N CYS A 60 1.04 22.94 18.14
CA CYS A 60 1.64 21.61 17.94
C CYS A 60 2.17 20.99 19.25
N LEU A 61 2.87 21.78 20.05
CA LEU A 61 3.46 21.26 21.29
C LEU A 61 2.40 21.14 22.40
N SER A 62 1.37 22.00 22.41
CA SER A 62 0.21 21.87 23.27
C SER A 62 -0.59 20.59 22.96
N SER A 63 -0.74 20.22 21.68
CA SER A 63 -1.41 18.97 21.30
C SER A 63 -0.61 17.74 21.71
N ALA A 64 0.72 17.78 21.59
CA ALA A 64 1.60 16.69 22.03
C ALA A 64 1.60 16.50 23.56
N SER A 65 1.61 17.60 24.32
CA SER A 65 1.52 17.56 25.78
C SER A 65 0.13 17.14 26.27
N ALA A 66 -0.94 17.61 25.62
CA ALA A 66 -2.31 17.13 25.86
C ALA A 66 -2.45 15.62 25.59
N GLN A 67 -1.87 15.13 24.50
CA GLN A 67 -1.83 13.72 24.17
C GLN A 67 -1.16 12.89 25.28
N ALA A 68 0.01 13.33 25.76
CA ALA A 68 0.72 12.66 26.84
C ALA A 68 -0.12 12.62 28.14
N LEU A 69 -0.75 13.74 28.52
CA LEU A 69 -1.62 13.82 29.71
C LEU A 69 -2.83 12.88 29.60
N LEU A 70 -3.53 12.90 28.47
CA LEU A 70 -4.68 12.03 28.22
C LEU A 70 -4.30 10.55 28.29
N LYS A 71 -3.18 10.15 27.67
CA LYS A 71 -2.68 8.77 27.75
C LYS A 71 -2.38 8.35 29.19
N LEU A 72 -1.70 9.20 29.97
CA LEU A 72 -1.40 8.90 31.38
C LEU A 72 -2.66 8.74 32.22
N LEU A 73 -3.68 9.61 32.03
CA LEU A 73 -4.96 9.51 32.71
C LEU A 73 -5.71 8.24 32.33
N VAL A 74 -5.83 7.94 31.04
CA VAL A 74 -6.52 6.73 30.58
C VAL A 74 -5.80 5.48 31.09
N CYS A 75 -4.46 5.41 31.02
CA CYS A 75 -3.70 4.30 31.60
C CYS A 75 -3.92 4.15 33.11
N ARG A 76 -4.09 5.26 33.84
CA ARG A 76 -4.39 5.23 35.27
C ARG A 76 -5.79 4.68 35.55
N PHE A 77 -6.80 5.12 34.80
CA PHE A 77 -8.17 4.58 34.92
C PHE A 77 -8.27 3.11 34.49
N GLN A 78 -7.42 2.70 33.55
CA GLN A 78 -7.39 1.34 33.00
C GLN A 78 -6.36 0.43 33.69
N SER A 79 -5.79 0.84 34.83
CA SER A 79 -4.63 0.17 35.42
C SER A 79 -4.89 -1.30 35.75
N ASP A 80 -6.06 -1.62 36.30
CA ASP A 80 -6.40 -2.99 36.71
C ASP A 80 -6.55 -3.93 35.52
N ARG A 81 -7.16 -3.43 34.44
CA ARG A 81 -7.32 -4.17 33.20
C ARG A 81 -6.01 -4.33 32.46
N LEU A 82 -5.21 -3.26 32.36
CA LEU A 82 -3.87 -3.34 31.78
C LEU A 82 -3.00 -4.32 32.58
N GLN A 83 -3.05 -4.28 33.92
CA GLN A 83 -2.33 -5.23 34.77
C GLN A 83 -2.72 -6.68 34.47
N PHE A 84 -4.01 -6.96 34.37
CA PHE A 84 -4.51 -8.29 33.99
C PHE A 84 -3.98 -8.74 32.62
N LEU A 85 -4.13 -7.89 31.60
CA LEU A 85 -3.74 -8.21 30.22
C LEU A 85 -2.24 -8.49 30.08
N HIS A 86 -1.40 -7.71 30.77
CA HIS A 86 0.05 -7.89 30.75
C HIS A 86 0.48 -9.12 31.55
N HIS A 87 -0.17 -9.39 32.69
CA HIS A 87 0.13 -10.60 33.48
C HIS A 87 -0.16 -11.87 32.68
N GLU A 88 -1.28 -11.91 31.95
CA GLU A 88 -1.60 -13.04 31.07
C GLU A 88 -0.55 -13.18 29.95
N MET A 89 -0.15 -12.06 29.33
CA MET A 89 0.88 -12.05 28.29
C MET A 89 2.23 -12.57 28.82
N GLU A 90 2.69 -12.10 29.97
CA GLU A 90 3.94 -12.54 30.60
C GLU A 90 3.90 -14.04 30.95
N THR A 91 2.78 -14.51 31.49
CA THR A 91 2.59 -15.92 31.85
C THR A 91 2.62 -16.80 30.61
N PHE A 92 1.97 -16.37 29.52
CA PHE A 92 2.01 -17.07 28.24
C PHE A 92 3.44 -17.14 27.68
N ILE A 93 4.18 -16.02 27.68
CA ILE A 93 5.56 -15.98 27.15
C ILE A 93 6.49 -16.92 27.94
N LYS A 94 6.37 -16.97 29.27
CA LYS A 94 7.18 -17.85 30.13
C LYS A 94 6.92 -19.34 29.85
N ASN A 95 5.66 -19.69 29.63
CA ASN A 95 5.22 -21.08 29.46
C ASN A 95 5.06 -21.50 27.99
N ALA A 96 5.52 -20.68 27.04
CA ALA A 96 5.28 -20.88 25.62
C ALA A 96 5.92 -22.17 25.07
N ASN A 97 5.13 -22.98 24.38
CA ASN A 97 5.60 -24.16 23.65
C ASN A 97 6.39 -23.75 22.37
N PRO A 98 7.05 -24.69 21.67
CA PRO A 98 7.87 -24.36 20.49
C PRO A 98 7.10 -23.66 19.36
N LEU A 99 5.83 -24.03 19.13
CA LEU A 99 4.98 -23.41 18.11
C LEU A 99 4.61 -21.97 18.51
N GLU A 100 4.22 -21.76 19.77
CA GLU A 100 3.91 -20.46 20.34
C GLU A 100 5.13 -19.53 20.32
N LYS A 101 6.32 -20.03 20.68
CA LYS A 101 7.60 -19.30 20.58
C LYS A 101 7.89 -18.89 19.15
N LYS A 102 7.68 -19.79 18.18
CA LYS A 102 7.87 -19.50 16.74
C LYS A 102 6.93 -18.39 16.27
N CYS A 103 5.64 -18.45 16.65
CA CYS A 103 4.67 -17.40 16.36
C CYS A 103 5.06 -16.06 17.02
N LEU A 104 5.42 -16.05 18.31
CA LEU A 104 5.88 -14.84 19.00
C LEU A 104 7.08 -14.19 18.30
N GLN A 105 8.11 -14.98 17.97
CA GLN A 105 9.31 -14.49 17.28
C GLN A 105 9.00 -13.89 15.90
N LYS A 106 8.05 -14.47 15.16
CA LYS A 106 7.59 -13.94 13.87
C LYS A 106 7.06 -12.51 14.01
N TYR A 107 6.21 -12.24 15.01
CA TYR A 107 5.63 -10.91 15.22
C TYR A 107 6.61 -9.91 15.84
N ILE A 108 7.51 -10.37 16.71
CA ILE A 108 8.59 -9.53 17.25
C ILE A 108 9.53 -9.07 16.13
N LYS A 109 9.97 -9.99 15.25
CA LYS A 109 10.82 -9.62 14.10
C LYS A 109 10.08 -8.71 13.09
N LYS A 110 8.78 -8.92 12.91
CA LYS A 110 7.93 -8.13 12.01
C LYS A 110 7.78 -6.67 12.45
N SER A 111 7.56 -6.42 13.74
CA SER A 111 7.23 -5.08 14.28
C SER A 111 8.40 -4.38 15.00
N GLY A 112 9.38 -5.14 15.51
CA GLY A 112 10.41 -4.63 16.41
C GLY A 112 11.28 -3.53 15.82
N PHE A 113 11.74 -3.68 14.57
CA PHE A 113 12.58 -2.66 13.91
C PHE A 113 11.83 -1.34 13.77
N PHE A 114 10.56 -1.39 13.36
CA PHE A 114 9.73 -0.19 13.19
C PHE A 114 9.47 0.51 14.54
N HIS A 115 9.16 -0.23 15.60
CA HIS A 115 8.97 0.35 16.93
C HIS A 115 10.25 1.02 17.47
N VAL A 116 11.42 0.40 17.26
CA VAL A 116 12.70 0.98 17.64
C VAL A 116 12.98 2.26 16.86
N PHE A 117 12.77 2.24 15.54
CA PHE A 117 12.96 3.41 14.67
C PHE A 117 12.10 4.60 15.12
N VAL A 118 10.80 4.42 15.31
CA VAL A 118 9.90 5.49 15.76
C VAL A 118 10.27 5.98 17.16
N SER A 119 10.63 5.07 18.08
CA SER A 119 11.07 5.47 19.42
C SER A 119 12.35 6.31 19.38
N VAL A 120 13.33 5.97 18.54
CA VAL A 120 14.57 6.75 18.38
C VAL A 120 14.25 8.13 17.78
N SER A 121 13.38 8.18 16.76
CA SER A 121 12.93 9.43 16.14
C SER A 121 12.29 10.39 17.15
N MET A 122 11.44 9.89 18.06
CA MET A 122 10.83 10.71 19.13
C MET A 122 11.87 11.31 20.08
N TRP A 123 12.90 10.53 20.45
CA TRP A 123 13.98 11.03 21.31
C TRP A 123 14.87 12.05 20.58
N ILE A 124 15.09 11.89 19.27
CA ILE A 124 15.81 12.89 18.45
C ILE A 124 15.06 14.23 18.46
N VAL A 125 13.72 14.22 18.33
CA VAL A 125 12.91 15.45 18.44
C VAL A 125 13.05 16.08 19.82
N CYS A 126 12.99 15.29 20.89
CA CYS A 126 13.20 15.79 22.26
C CYS A 126 14.57 16.45 22.43
N LEU A 127 15.65 15.80 21.96
CA LEU A 127 17.00 16.35 22.02
C LEU A 127 17.15 17.63 21.20
N ALA A 128 16.51 17.72 20.04
CA ALA A 128 16.51 18.92 19.22
C ALA A 128 15.92 20.13 19.98
N PHE A 129 14.80 19.95 20.69
CA PHE A 129 14.22 21.02 21.53
C PHE A 129 15.12 21.43 22.70
N ILE A 130 15.94 20.52 23.24
CA ILE A 130 16.85 20.81 24.35
C ILE A 130 18.11 21.55 23.86
N ILE A 131 18.62 21.20 22.67
CA ILE A 131 19.90 21.71 22.15
C ILE A 131 19.72 23.04 21.39
N GLU A 132 18.62 23.20 20.64
CA GLU A 132 18.37 24.38 19.80
C GLU A 132 18.48 25.74 20.52
N PRO A 133 17.95 25.92 21.75
CA PRO A 133 18.07 27.19 22.48
C PRO A 133 19.51 27.53 22.83
N ILE A 134 20.34 26.51 23.09
CA ILE A 134 21.75 26.69 23.42
C ILE A 134 22.52 27.19 22.18
N VAL A 135 22.17 26.66 21.01
CA VAL A 135 22.81 27.02 19.73
C VAL A 135 22.33 28.38 19.21
N LEU A 136 21.03 28.66 19.31
CA LEU A 136 20.41 29.88 18.77
C LEU A 136 20.23 30.99 19.82
N SER A 137 20.73 30.81 21.04
CA SER A 137 20.60 31.73 22.18
C SER A 137 19.15 32.12 22.50
N HIS A 138 18.19 31.21 22.30
CA HIS A 138 16.80 31.43 22.71
C HIS A 138 16.64 31.33 24.23
N PRO A 139 15.72 32.08 24.84
CA PRO A 139 15.58 32.12 26.30
C PRO A 139 15.04 30.81 26.90
N TYR A 140 14.29 30.00 26.14
CA TYR A 140 13.68 28.76 26.60
C TYR A 140 13.67 27.67 25.51
N PRO A 141 13.55 26.37 25.87
CA PRO A 141 13.33 25.26 24.94
C PRO A 141 12.08 25.37 24.07
N THR A 142 11.07 26.09 24.55
CA THR A 142 9.76 26.16 23.90
C THR A 142 9.20 27.60 23.92
N ASP A 143 8.34 27.91 22.95
CA ASP A 143 7.68 29.22 22.81
C ASP A 143 6.51 29.40 23.81
N THR A 144 6.73 29.13 25.09
CA THR A 144 5.71 29.21 26.16
C THR A 144 5.40 30.64 26.57
N ALA A 145 4.11 30.97 26.73
CA ALA A 145 3.67 32.26 27.28
C ALA A 145 3.28 32.11 28.77
N TYR A 146 4.22 32.39 29.67
CA TYR A 146 3.94 32.42 31.11
C TYR A 146 3.10 33.66 31.49
N PRO A 147 2.14 33.53 32.43
CA PRO A 147 1.26 34.63 32.84
C PRO A 147 1.92 35.66 33.77
N PHE A 148 3.22 35.49 34.08
CA PHE A 148 3.99 36.36 34.97
C PHE A 148 5.32 36.76 34.31
N VAL A 149 5.84 37.93 34.70
CA VAL A 149 7.13 38.43 34.19
C VAL A 149 8.28 37.70 34.88
N VAL A 150 9.13 37.03 34.10
CA VAL A 150 10.34 36.36 34.61
C VAL A 150 11.46 37.38 34.76
N LYS A 151 11.63 37.92 35.97
CA LYS A 151 12.63 38.98 36.26
C LYS A 151 13.94 38.45 36.86
N SER A 152 13.93 37.28 37.51
CA SER A 152 15.09 36.75 38.24
C SER A 152 15.76 35.57 37.53
N GLU A 153 17.10 35.55 37.53
CA GLU A 153 17.90 34.48 36.92
C GLU A 153 17.63 33.08 37.50
N PRO A 154 17.47 32.89 38.84
CA PRO A 154 17.13 31.59 39.40
C PRO A 154 15.78 31.04 38.89
N LEU A 155 14.79 31.93 38.71
CA LEU A 155 13.47 31.55 38.18
C LEU A 155 13.58 31.10 36.72
N ARG A 156 14.39 31.79 35.91
CA ARG A 156 14.65 31.41 34.51
C ARG A 156 15.28 30.01 34.41
N ILE A 157 16.29 29.73 35.23
CA ILE A 157 16.96 28.41 35.28
C ILE A 157 15.97 27.32 35.74
N ALA A 158 15.16 27.59 36.76
CA ALA A 158 14.17 26.65 37.27
C ALA A 158 13.12 26.28 36.20
N LEU A 159 12.61 27.28 35.46
CA LEU A 159 11.69 27.06 34.34
C LEU A 159 12.36 26.27 33.21
N TYR A 160 13.61 26.62 32.86
CA TYR A 160 14.36 25.90 31.83
C TYR A 160 14.53 24.40 32.16
N LEU A 161 14.91 24.08 33.40
CA LEU A 161 15.02 22.70 33.88
C LEU A 161 13.67 21.98 33.91
N GLN A 162 12.59 22.68 34.30
CA GLN A 162 11.24 22.13 34.26
C GLN A 162 10.80 21.79 32.83
N GLN A 163 11.08 22.65 31.85
CA GLN A 163 10.75 22.38 30.44
C GLN A 163 11.50 21.17 29.89
N ILE A 164 12.81 21.04 30.19
CA ILE A 164 13.60 19.86 29.80
C ILE A 164 12.98 18.59 30.40
N MET A 165 12.65 18.61 31.70
CA MET A 165 12.04 17.47 32.38
C MET A 165 10.69 17.09 31.76
N ALA A 166 9.85 18.08 31.47
CA ALA A 166 8.55 17.87 30.84
C ALA A 166 8.68 17.30 29.41
N LEU A 167 9.62 17.79 28.59
CA LEU A 167 9.89 17.27 27.25
C LEU A 167 10.32 15.79 27.28
N CYS A 168 11.21 15.42 28.21
CA CYS A 168 11.61 14.03 28.43
C CYS A 168 10.42 13.14 28.83
N PHE A 169 9.53 13.62 29.71
CA PHE A 169 8.33 12.88 30.09
C PHE A 169 7.31 12.78 28.95
N ILE A 170 7.15 13.79 28.10
CA ILE A 170 6.32 13.72 26.89
C ILE A 170 6.87 12.64 25.96
N ALA A 171 8.17 12.67 25.64
CA ALA A 171 8.79 11.67 24.77
C ALA A 171 8.61 10.24 25.32
N ALA A 172 8.75 10.06 26.63
CA ALA A 172 8.48 8.78 27.28
C ALA A 172 7.00 8.38 27.26
N ALA A 173 6.06 9.31 27.46
CA ALA A 173 4.62 9.05 27.44
C ALA A 173 4.11 8.65 26.05
N LEU A 174 4.69 9.19 24.97
CA LEU A 174 4.34 8.79 23.61
C LEU A 174 4.68 7.31 23.32
N THR A 175 5.60 6.71 24.06
CA THR A 175 5.92 5.28 23.94
C THR A 175 4.85 4.32 24.46
N ILE A 176 3.79 4.84 25.09
CA ILE A 176 2.59 4.05 25.49
C ILE A 176 1.94 3.38 24.28
N ASP A 177 2.06 3.98 23.09
CA ASP A 177 1.51 3.43 21.84
C ASP A 177 2.10 2.06 21.51
N PHE A 178 3.39 1.86 21.81
CA PHE A 178 4.05 0.57 21.61
C PHE A 178 3.50 -0.50 22.56
N GLN A 179 3.16 -0.14 23.80
CA GLN A 179 2.55 -1.06 24.75
C GLN A 179 1.19 -1.55 24.23
N VAL A 180 0.37 -0.64 23.71
CA VAL A 180 -0.91 -0.97 23.08
C VAL A 180 -0.71 -1.87 21.87
N ALA A 181 0.20 -1.50 20.97
CA ALA A 181 0.51 -2.31 19.78
C ALA A 181 0.97 -3.72 20.15
N THR A 182 1.79 -3.88 21.20
CA THR A 182 2.21 -5.18 21.70
C THR A 182 1.04 -6.04 22.17
N LEU A 183 0.06 -5.47 22.89
CA LEU A 183 -1.15 -6.21 23.30
C LEU A 183 -1.98 -6.66 22.09
N LEU A 184 -2.09 -5.82 21.06
CA LEU A 184 -2.79 -6.17 19.82
C LEU A 184 -2.06 -7.28 19.05
N TRP A 185 -0.73 -7.18 18.89
CA TRP A 185 0.08 -8.24 18.29
C TRP A 185 -0.01 -9.55 19.06
N PHE A 186 0.01 -9.49 20.39
CA PHE A 186 -0.16 -10.67 21.23
C PHE A 186 -1.53 -11.33 21.02
N THR A 187 -2.58 -10.52 20.87
CA THR A 187 -3.92 -11.03 20.53
C THR A 187 -3.92 -11.74 19.17
N CYS A 188 -3.22 -11.18 18.15
CA CYS A 188 -3.03 -11.84 16.85
C CYS A 188 -2.31 -13.18 16.98
N VAL A 189 -1.28 -13.26 17.83
CA VAL A 189 -0.56 -14.52 18.11
C VAL A 189 -1.51 -15.56 18.69
N LYS A 190 -2.35 -15.20 19.65
CA LYS A 190 -3.33 -16.14 20.25
C LYS A 190 -4.30 -16.68 19.19
N PHE A 191 -4.76 -15.85 18.26
CA PHE A 191 -5.59 -16.29 17.15
C PHE A 191 -4.85 -17.17 16.14
N GLU A 192 -3.59 -16.86 15.79
CA GLU A 192 -2.79 -17.68 14.87
C GLU A 192 -2.49 -19.06 15.45
N VAL A 193 -2.10 -19.14 16.72
CA VAL A 193 -1.88 -20.40 17.43
C VAL A 193 -3.16 -21.22 17.48
N LEU A 194 -4.29 -20.59 17.78
CA LEU A 194 -5.59 -21.26 17.79
C LEU A 194 -6.00 -21.78 16.40
N SER A 195 -5.70 -21.01 15.35
CA SER A 195 -5.94 -21.39 13.96
C SER A 195 -5.20 -22.68 13.57
N HIS A 196 -3.94 -22.82 14.00
CA HIS A 196 -3.18 -24.07 13.84
C HIS A 196 -3.86 -25.25 14.52
N HIS A 197 -4.27 -25.09 15.79
CA HIS A 197 -4.97 -26.15 16.51
C HIS A 197 -6.24 -26.59 15.77
N PHE A 198 -7.08 -25.65 15.31
CA PHE A 198 -8.31 -25.96 14.58
C PHE A 198 -8.08 -26.75 13.28
N ARG A 199 -6.96 -26.53 12.59
CA ARG A 199 -6.62 -27.22 11.35
C ARG A 199 -6.29 -28.71 11.58
N GLU A 200 -5.68 -29.00 12.72
CA GLU A 200 -5.21 -30.34 13.10
C GLU A 200 -6.25 -31.18 13.86
N VAL A 201 -7.36 -30.56 14.31
CA VAL A 201 -8.40 -31.26 15.08
C VAL A 201 -8.94 -32.48 14.34
N SER A 202 -8.81 -33.63 14.99
CA SER A 202 -9.24 -34.93 14.49
C SER A 202 -10.36 -35.56 15.32
N SER A 203 -10.46 -35.21 16.61
CA SER A 203 -11.46 -35.76 17.54
C SER A 203 -12.47 -34.72 18.05
N GLU A 204 -13.64 -35.19 18.49
CA GLU A 204 -14.68 -34.31 19.04
C GLU A 204 -14.26 -33.66 20.38
N ARG A 205 -13.49 -34.39 21.21
CA ARG A 205 -12.93 -33.85 22.46
C ARG A 205 -11.93 -32.72 22.20
N GLU A 206 -11.05 -32.88 21.21
CA GLU A 206 -10.14 -31.81 20.77
C GLU A 206 -10.90 -30.60 20.23
N LEU A 207 -11.97 -30.83 19.47
CA LEU A 207 -12.81 -29.76 18.92
C LEU A 207 -13.44 -28.91 20.03
N VAL A 208 -14.03 -29.56 21.05
CA VAL A 208 -14.60 -28.87 22.22
C VAL A 208 -13.53 -28.09 22.99
N SER A 209 -12.33 -28.65 23.16
CA SER A 209 -11.20 -27.96 23.78
C SER A 209 -10.78 -26.71 22.99
N CYS A 210 -10.69 -26.81 21.66
CA CYS A 210 -10.38 -25.67 20.79
C CYS A 210 -11.46 -24.59 20.85
N ILE A 211 -12.74 -24.97 20.97
CA ILE A 211 -13.85 -24.00 21.12
C ILE A 211 -13.77 -23.26 22.45
N LYS A 212 -13.46 -23.96 23.55
CA LYS A 212 -13.25 -23.31 24.85
C LYS A 212 -12.09 -22.32 24.79
N LYS A 213 -10.97 -22.70 24.17
CA LYS A 213 -9.83 -21.79 23.92
C LYS A 213 -10.26 -20.61 23.04
N HIS A 214 -11.04 -20.83 21.99
CA HIS A 214 -11.55 -19.76 21.13
C HIS A 214 -12.38 -18.73 21.89
N GLN A 215 -13.28 -19.18 22.77
CA GLN A 215 -14.07 -18.30 23.64
C GLN A 215 -13.18 -17.49 24.59
N GLN A 216 -12.14 -18.11 25.16
CA GLN A 216 -11.16 -17.41 26.01
C GLN A 216 -10.36 -16.36 25.22
N VAL A 217 -9.92 -16.65 23.99
CA VAL A 217 -9.22 -15.67 23.15
C VAL A 217 -10.15 -14.52 22.76
N LEU A 218 -11.42 -14.79 22.44
CA LEU A 218 -12.40 -13.74 22.15
C LEU A 218 -12.67 -12.83 23.36
N TRP A 219 -12.76 -13.41 24.55
CA TRP A 219 -12.91 -12.64 25.79
C TRP A 219 -11.68 -11.78 26.07
N TYR A 220 -10.47 -12.34 25.93
CA TYR A 220 -9.22 -11.57 26.05
C TYR A 220 -9.19 -10.40 25.07
N ALA A 221 -9.53 -10.65 23.80
CA ALA A 221 -9.55 -9.61 22.76
C ALA A 221 -10.57 -8.50 23.05
N LYS A 222 -11.70 -8.83 23.70
CA LYS A 222 -12.68 -7.85 24.18
C LYS A 222 -12.09 -6.98 25.30
N GLU A 223 -11.37 -7.56 26.25
CA GLU A 223 -10.69 -6.79 27.30
C GLU A 223 -9.58 -5.90 26.75
N VAL A 224 -8.80 -6.39 25.77
CA VAL A 224 -7.83 -5.57 25.03
C VAL A 224 -8.54 -4.39 24.35
N LYS A 225 -9.63 -4.64 23.61
CA LYS A 225 -10.42 -3.57 22.97
C LYS A 225 -10.81 -2.48 23.97
N HIS A 226 -11.37 -2.86 25.11
CA HIS A 226 -11.82 -1.88 26.09
C HIS A 226 -10.66 -1.11 26.75
N ALA A 227 -9.50 -1.74 26.94
CA ALA A 227 -8.32 -1.07 27.47
C ALA A 227 -7.75 -0.05 26.47
N VAL A 228 -7.77 -0.36 25.18
CA VAL A 228 -7.06 0.43 24.15
C VAL A 228 -7.93 1.48 23.47
N GLN A 229 -9.25 1.27 23.37
CA GLN A 229 -10.14 2.12 22.57
C GLN A 229 -10.05 3.62 22.91
N TYR A 230 -10.00 3.97 24.20
CA TYR A 230 -9.93 5.37 24.64
C TYR A 230 -8.53 5.97 24.48
N ILE A 231 -7.48 5.15 24.58
CA ILE A 231 -6.10 5.57 24.28
C ILE A 231 -6.00 5.90 22.78
N THR A 232 -6.51 5.01 21.93
CA THR A 232 -6.53 5.21 20.48
C THR A 232 -7.35 6.44 20.08
N LEU A 233 -8.52 6.65 20.68
CA LEU A 233 -9.34 7.84 20.42
C LEU A 233 -8.61 9.14 20.78
N ALA A 234 -8.01 9.18 21.98
CA ALA A 234 -7.23 10.33 22.42
C ALA A 234 -6.09 10.63 21.43
N THR A 235 -5.33 9.60 21.02
CA THR A 235 -4.26 9.73 20.03
C THR A 235 -4.77 10.26 18.70
N ILE A 236 -5.88 9.72 18.16
CA ILE A 236 -6.43 10.19 16.88
C ILE A 236 -6.83 11.66 16.96
N ALA A 237 -7.54 12.05 18.02
CA ALA A 237 -7.99 13.43 18.19
C ALA A 237 -6.80 14.41 18.28
N THR A 238 -5.81 14.11 19.10
CA THR A 238 -4.66 15.01 19.34
C THR A 238 -3.66 15.00 18.19
N THR A 239 -3.38 13.86 17.56
CA THR A 239 -2.51 13.80 16.38
C THR A 239 -3.13 14.49 15.17
N THR A 240 -4.45 14.42 14.99
CA THR A 240 -5.16 15.16 13.92
C THR A 240 -4.94 16.66 14.05
N ILE A 241 -5.11 17.21 15.27
CA ILE A 241 -4.86 18.63 15.54
C ILE A 241 -3.38 18.96 15.32
N GLY A 242 -2.47 18.15 15.87
CA GLY A 242 -1.02 18.36 15.75
C GLY A 242 -0.50 18.27 14.32
N VAL A 243 -1.03 17.37 13.49
CA VAL A 243 -0.69 17.24 12.07
C VAL A 243 -1.22 18.44 11.28
N ILE A 244 -2.46 18.88 11.52
CA ILE A 244 -3.01 20.08 10.86
C ILE A 244 -2.13 21.30 11.17
N CYS A 245 -1.80 21.52 12.44
CA CYS A 245 -0.91 22.60 12.84
C CYS A 245 0.50 22.42 12.26
N GLY A 246 1.07 21.22 12.30
CA GLY A 246 2.40 20.93 11.76
C GLY A 246 2.49 21.19 10.26
N CYS A 247 1.48 20.79 9.49
CA CYS A 247 1.39 21.09 8.06
C CYS A 247 1.32 22.60 7.80
N LEU A 248 0.56 23.37 8.58
CA LEU A 248 0.53 24.83 8.47
C LEU A 248 1.90 25.48 8.76
N ALA A 249 2.65 24.96 9.75
CA ALA A 249 4.01 25.41 10.04
C ALA A 249 5.00 25.05 8.93
N LEU A 250 4.81 23.93 8.23
CA LEU A 250 5.66 23.53 7.09
C LEU A 250 5.46 24.42 5.86
N ILE A 251 4.23 24.90 5.65
CA ILE A 251 3.86 25.83 4.57
C ILE A 251 4.49 27.21 4.81
N SER A 252 4.68 27.62 6.07
CA SER A 252 5.21 28.93 6.42
C SER A 252 6.65 29.16 5.92
N HIS A 253 7.00 30.41 5.58
CA HIS A 253 8.36 30.80 5.17
C HIS A 253 9.30 30.77 6.36
N GLN A 254 9.98 29.64 6.57
CA GLN A 254 10.84 29.36 7.72
C GLN A 254 12.19 28.79 7.30
N PRO A 255 13.25 28.97 8.11
CA PRO A 255 14.54 28.35 7.87
C PRO A 255 14.42 26.82 7.87
N LEU A 256 15.28 26.18 7.08
CA LEU A 256 15.26 24.72 6.84
C LEU A 256 15.29 23.91 8.15
N SER A 257 16.03 24.37 9.16
CA SER A 257 16.10 23.72 10.48
C SER A 257 14.73 23.59 11.16
N VAL A 258 13.92 24.66 11.13
CA VAL A 258 12.56 24.66 11.70
C VAL A 258 11.64 23.74 10.89
N LYS A 259 11.75 23.74 9.56
CA LYS A 259 10.95 22.86 8.70
C LYS A 259 11.28 21.39 8.90
N LEU A 260 12.56 21.02 8.99
CA LEU A 260 12.99 19.65 9.25
C LEU A 260 12.47 19.15 10.61
N ARG A 261 12.51 19.99 11.64
CA ARG A 261 11.94 19.66 12.96
C ARG A 261 10.44 19.42 12.89
N VAL A 262 9.68 20.32 12.29
CA VAL A 262 8.22 20.18 12.17
C VAL A 262 7.85 18.99 11.29
N ALA A 263 8.61 18.72 10.23
CA ALA A 263 8.41 17.55 9.37
C ALA A 263 8.62 16.24 10.16
N ASN A 264 9.63 16.20 11.03
CA ASN A 264 9.84 15.06 11.92
C ASN A 264 8.69 14.89 12.94
N ILE A 265 8.16 15.98 13.50
CA ILE A 265 6.98 15.95 14.39
C ILE A 265 5.76 15.38 13.65
N VAL A 266 5.47 15.86 12.44
CA VAL A 266 4.37 15.35 11.61
C VAL A 266 4.58 13.88 11.23
N GLY A 267 5.81 13.49 10.87
CA GLY A 267 6.17 12.10 10.57
C GLY A 267 6.01 11.17 11.76
N ASN A 268 6.33 11.62 12.97
CA ASN A 268 6.10 10.86 14.19
C ASN A 268 4.60 10.73 14.49
N ALA A 269 3.81 11.80 14.34
CA ALA A 269 2.37 11.77 14.57
C ALA A 269 1.63 10.83 13.59
N THR A 270 2.04 10.77 12.31
CA THR A 270 1.48 9.79 11.36
C THR A 270 1.93 8.36 11.68
N SER A 271 3.19 8.18 12.08
CA SER A 271 3.71 6.88 12.51
C SER A 271 2.98 6.35 13.74
N GLU A 272 2.60 7.21 14.69
CA GLU A 272 1.77 6.84 15.84
C GLU A 272 0.45 6.21 15.42
N LEU A 273 -0.29 6.81 14.47
CA LEU A 273 -1.53 6.23 13.97
C LEU A 273 -1.31 4.86 13.30
N PHE A 274 -0.22 4.72 12.55
CA PHE A 274 0.14 3.46 11.90
C PHE A 274 0.48 2.34 12.92
N ILE A 275 1.13 2.68 14.04
CA ILE A 275 1.43 1.74 15.14
C ILE A 275 0.15 1.03 15.63
N TYR A 276 -1.01 1.70 15.61
CA TYR A 276 -2.28 1.07 15.97
C TYR A 276 -2.98 0.38 14.79
N ALA A 277 -3.03 1.05 13.63
CA ALA A 277 -3.77 0.57 12.47
C ALA A 277 -3.22 -0.76 11.94
N TRP A 278 -1.90 -0.95 11.96
CA TRP A 278 -1.25 -2.15 11.43
C TRP A 278 -1.60 -3.43 12.22
N PRO A 279 -1.40 -3.52 13.55
CA PRO A 279 -1.82 -4.68 14.31
C PRO A 279 -3.34 -4.86 14.36
N ALA A 280 -4.12 -3.78 14.36
CA ALA A 280 -5.58 -3.86 14.33
C ALA A 280 -6.12 -4.50 13.04
N ASP A 281 -5.53 -4.17 11.88
CA ASP A 281 -5.85 -4.80 10.60
C ASP A 281 -5.50 -6.31 10.60
N ASN A 282 -4.33 -6.65 11.16
CA ASN A 282 -3.93 -8.05 11.32
C ASN A 282 -4.87 -8.79 12.28
N LEU A 283 -5.39 -8.13 13.32
CA LEU A 283 -6.33 -8.73 14.27
C LEU A 283 -7.65 -9.10 13.59
N ILE A 284 -8.17 -8.22 12.73
CA ILE A 284 -9.36 -8.48 11.91
C ILE A 284 -9.14 -9.74 11.08
N GLN A 285 -8.04 -9.78 10.31
CA GLN A 285 -7.71 -10.93 9.46
C GLN A 285 -7.53 -12.22 10.27
N LYS A 286 -6.72 -12.20 11.34
CA LYS A 286 -6.42 -13.39 12.14
C LYS A 286 -7.64 -13.95 12.88
N SER A 287 -8.58 -13.10 13.27
CA SER A 287 -9.84 -13.55 13.87
C SER A 287 -10.75 -14.26 12.86
N GLN A 288 -10.73 -13.85 11.58
CA GLN A 288 -11.50 -14.50 10.51
C GLN A 288 -10.85 -15.80 10.01
N ASP A 289 -9.51 -15.85 9.99
CA ASP A 289 -8.72 -17.01 9.56
C ASP A 289 -9.08 -18.31 10.30
N ILE A 290 -9.66 -18.22 11.50
CA ILE A 290 -10.15 -19.40 12.23
C ILE A 290 -11.18 -20.17 11.41
N GLY A 291 -12.11 -19.47 10.75
CA GLY A 291 -13.12 -20.10 9.89
C GLY A 291 -12.49 -20.86 8.73
N TRP A 292 -11.48 -20.25 8.10
CA TRP A 292 -10.70 -20.88 7.03
C TRP A 292 -9.93 -22.10 7.51
N SER A 293 -9.29 -22.05 8.67
CA SER A 293 -8.57 -23.20 9.22
C SER A 293 -9.49 -24.36 9.58
N VAL A 294 -10.70 -24.08 10.07
CA VAL A 294 -11.71 -25.12 10.30
C VAL A 294 -12.18 -25.73 8.97
N TYR A 295 -12.41 -24.91 7.95
CA TYR A 295 -12.77 -25.37 6.60
C TYR A 295 -11.64 -26.16 5.92
N ASN A 296 -10.37 -25.84 6.20
CA ASN A 296 -9.21 -26.55 5.66
C ASN A 296 -8.80 -27.77 6.50
N SER A 297 -9.55 -28.10 7.57
CA SER A 297 -9.33 -29.31 8.37
C SER A 297 -9.92 -30.54 7.68
N LYS A 298 -9.62 -31.75 8.20
CA LYS A 298 -10.19 -33.02 7.70
C LYS A 298 -11.66 -33.20 8.09
N TRP A 299 -12.54 -32.28 7.70
CA TRP A 299 -13.96 -32.30 8.10
C TRP A 299 -14.84 -33.17 7.19
N THR A 300 -14.46 -33.43 5.94
CA THR A 300 -15.24 -34.22 4.96
C THR A 300 -15.44 -35.69 5.34
N ASN A 301 -14.52 -36.24 6.15
CA ASN A 301 -14.57 -37.61 6.66
C ASN A 301 -15.16 -37.71 8.07
N ALA A 302 -15.35 -36.58 8.77
CA ALA A 302 -15.72 -36.51 10.18
C ALA A 302 -17.18 -36.97 10.47
N PRO A 303 -17.49 -37.34 11.73
CA PRO A 303 -18.86 -37.64 12.13
C PRO A 303 -19.77 -36.41 12.08
N ILE A 304 -21.07 -36.70 11.99
CA ILE A 304 -22.16 -35.73 11.81
C ILE A 304 -22.21 -34.64 12.88
N SER A 305 -21.95 -35.00 14.14
CA SER A 305 -21.88 -34.07 15.29
C SER A 305 -20.77 -33.04 15.09
N MET A 306 -19.57 -33.53 14.78
CA MET A 306 -18.37 -32.74 14.57
C MET A 306 -18.49 -31.78 13.39
N MET A 307 -19.11 -32.21 12.28
CA MET A 307 -19.39 -31.32 11.13
C MET A 307 -20.29 -30.14 11.53
N ARG A 308 -21.37 -30.38 12.29
CA ARG A 308 -22.29 -29.33 12.76
C ARG A 308 -21.57 -28.32 13.66
N THR A 309 -20.78 -28.83 14.60
CA THR A 309 -19.99 -27.99 15.51
C THR A 309 -18.95 -27.15 14.75
N LYS A 310 -18.27 -27.73 13.75
CA LYS A 310 -17.35 -26.98 12.87
C LYS A 310 -18.07 -25.88 12.09
N MET A 311 -19.28 -26.15 11.59
CA MET A 311 -20.09 -25.14 10.88
C MET A 311 -20.45 -23.95 11.77
N ASN A 312 -20.82 -24.19 13.04
CA ASN A 312 -21.07 -23.12 14.01
C ASN A 312 -19.82 -22.26 14.27
N VAL A 313 -18.64 -22.87 14.32
CA VAL A 313 -17.37 -22.13 14.47
C VAL A 313 -17.10 -21.28 13.24
N ILE A 314 -17.28 -21.82 12.02
CA ILE A 314 -17.13 -21.07 10.78
C ILE A 314 -18.06 -19.84 10.76
N HIS A 315 -19.33 -20.04 11.10
CA HIS A 315 -20.30 -18.95 11.18
C HIS A 315 -19.88 -17.88 12.20
N ARG A 316 -19.44 -18.27 13.40
CA ARG A 316 -18.96 -17.31 14.40
C ARG A 316 -17.73 -16.52 13.93
N SER A 317 -16.81 -17.16 13.21
CA SER A 317 -15.59 -16.52 12.71
C SER A 317 -15.85 -15.47 11.62
N GLN A 318 -17.06 -15.38 11.06
CA GLN A 318 -17.43 -14.32 10.13
C GLN A 318 -17.56 -12.95 10.81
N VAL A 319 -17.74 -12.90 12.13
CA VAL A 319 -17.77 -11.65 12.89
C VAL A 319 -16.37 -11.36 13.45
N PRO A 320 -15.58 -10.49 12.76
CA PRO A 320 -14.20 -10.22 13.15
C PRO A 320 -14.12 -9.45 14.47
N VAL A 321 -12.96 -9.55 15.12
CA VAL A 321 -12.62 -8.68 16.24
C VAL A 321 -12.14 -7.34 15.71
N MET A 322 -12.92 -6.29 15.95
CA MET A 322 -12.62 -4.92 15.52
C MET A 322 -12.52 -3.95 16.69
N ILE A 323 -11.50 -3.09 16.65
CA ILE A 323 -11.37 -1.94 17.57
C ILE A 323 -12.19 -0.79 16.99
N THR A 324 -13.30 -0.47 17.63
CA THR A 324 -14.28 0.55 17.20
C THR A 324 -14.85 1.24 18.43
N ILE A 325 -15.28 2.50 18.27
CA ILE A 325 -16.13 3.20 19.23
C ILE A 325 -17.38 3.64 18.49
N SER A 326 -18.51 3.01 18.82
CA SER A 326 -19.79 3.29 18.16
C SER A 326 -20.11 4.79 18.18
N GLY A 327 -20.39 5.37 17.00
CA GLY A 327 -20.75 6.77 16.84
C GLY A 327 -19.60 7.78 16.79
N VAL A 328 -18.36 7.39 17.10
CA VAL A 328 -17.22 8.33 17.19
C VAL A 328 -16.05 7.89 16.32
N MET A 329 -15.67 6.60 16.36
CA MET A 329 -14.50 6.08 15.66
C MET A 329 -14.88 4.84 14.84
N PRO A 330 -14.72 4.87 13.49
CA PRO A 330 -14.91 3.69 12.66
C PRO A 330 -13.87 2.62 13.00
N SER A 331 -13.92 1.46 12.33
CA SER A 331 -12.98 0.37 12.60
C SER A 331 -11.54 0.83 12.36
N LEU A 332 -10.72 0.75 13.41
CA LEU A 332 -9.30 1.00 13.30
C LEU A 332 -8.68 -0.08 12.41
N CYS A 333 -8.33 0.30 11.19
CA CYS A 333 -7.71 -0.56 10.20
C CYS A 333 -6.81 0.27 9.30
N LEU A 334 -6.02 -0.39 8.45
CA LEU A 334 -5.09 0.30 7.56
C LEU A 334 -5.84 1.21 6.57
N HIS A 335 -7.06 0.85 6.18
CA HIS A 335 -7.92 1.67 5.32
C HIS A 335 -8.35 3.00 5.97
N TYR A 336 -8.66 2.99 7.27
CA TYR A 336 -8.96 4.23 8.00
C TYR A 336 -7.72 5.13 8.10
N TYR A 337 -6.55 4.53 8.35
CA TYR A 337 -5.28 5.25 8.35
C TYR A 337 -4.96 5.90 7.00
N THR A 338 -5.11 5.19 5.88
CA THR A 338 -4.84 5.76 4.55
C THR A 338 -5.81 6.89 4.20
N SER A 339 -7.09 6.76 4.59
CA SER A 339 -8.09 7.81 4.38
C SER A 339 -7.73 9.10 5.13
N LEU A 340 -7.31 8.99 6.39
CA LEU A 340 -6.81 10.13 7.17
C LEU A 340 -5.53 10.72 6.57
N PHE A 341 -4.58 9.88 6.17
CA PHE A 341 -3.31 10.31 5.58
C PHE A 341 -3.53 11.10 4.28
N ILE A 342 -4.45 10.66 3.43
CA ILE A 342 -4.83 11.39 2.20
C ILE A 342 -5.45 12.75 2.56
N VAL A 343 -6.33 12.84 3.55
CA VAL A 343 -6.86 14.14 3.98
C VAL A 343 -5.75 15.09 4.47
N PHE A 344 -4.70 14.57 5.11
CA PHE A 344 -3.60 15.37 5.64
C PHE A 344 -2.56 15.81 4.59
N VAL A 345 -2.28 14.99 3.59
CA VAL A 345 -1.26 15.28 2.57
C VAL A 345 -1.76 16.25 1.47
N PHE A 346 -3.07 16.32 1.24
CA PHE A 346 -3.64 17.02 0.07
C PHE A 346 -4.09 18.47 0.31
N ARG A 347 -3.56 19.19 1.33
CA ARG A 347 -3.81 20.63 1.50
C ARG A 347 -2.81 21.50 0.71
N LYS A 348 -3.36 22.50 0.02
CA LYS A 348 -2.93 23.07 -1.29
C LYS A 348 -1.57 23.81 -1.38
N ASP A 349 -0.82 24.03 -0.30
CA ASP A 349 0.29 25.02 -0.34
C ASP A 349 1.70 24.50 0.07
N SER A 350 1.92 23.18 0.13
CA SER A 350 3.20 22.58 0.61
C SER A 350 4.35 22.53 -0.43
N LEU A 351 4.44 23.52 -1.30
CA LEU A 351 5.13 23.38 -2.59
C LEU A 351 6.67 23.40 -2.54
N VAL A 352 7.25 24.09 -1.55
CA VAL A 352 8.72 24.13 -1.36
C VAL A 352 9.24 22.84 -0.72
N MET A 353 8.45 22.24 0.18
CA MET A 353 8.78 20.97 0.84
C MET A 353 8.72 19.80 -0.14
N VAL A 354 7.75 19.84 -1.07
CA VAL A 354 7.58 18.84 -2.11
C VAL A 354 8.78 18.77 -3.06
N LYS A 355 9.36 19.92 -3.45
CA LYS A 355 10.58 19.97 -4.28
C LYS A 355 11.80 19.39 -3.57
N ALA A 356 12.02 19.79 -2.31
CA ALA A 356 13.13 19.31 -1.49
C ALA A 356 13.00 17.81 -1.15
N ALA A 357 11.78 17.32 -0.88
CA ALA A 357 11.50 15.91 -0.63
C ALA A 357 11.72 15.04 -1.88
N CYS A 358 11.36 15.54 -3.07
CA CYS A 358 11.59 14.85 -4.34
C CYS A 358 13.09 14.71 -4.65
N GLN A 359 13.88 15.79 -4.47
CA GLN A 359 15.32 15.78 -4.70
C GLN A 359 16.11 15.00 -3.63
N SER A 360 15.73 15.11 -2.35
CA SER A 360 16.34 14.33 -1.26
C SER A 360 15.95 12.84 -1.28
N GLY A 361 14.77 12.51 -1.83
CA GLY A 361 14.36 11.13 -2.06
C GLY A 361 15.28 10.40 -3.04
N ALA A 362 15.63 11.04 -4.16
CA ALA A 362 16.52 10.46 -5.17
C ALA A 362 17.96 10.26 -4.66
N SER A 363 18.53 11.24 -3.96
CA SER A 363 19.87 11.12 -3.36
C SER A 363 19.92 10.16 -2.17
N GLY A 364 18.87 10.16 -1.34
CA GLY A 364 18.70 9.22 -0.22
C GLY A 364 18.57 7.77 -0.69
N GLN A 365 17.90 7.55 -1.83
CA GLN A 365 17.78 6.24 -2.45
C GLN A 365 19.14 5.69 -2.90
N ALA A 366 19.94 6.51 -3.61
CA ALA A 366 21.28 6.12 -4.03
C ALA A 366 22.18 5.74 -2.83
N PHE A 367 22.15 6.55 -1.78
CA PHE A 367 22.90 6.31 -0.55
C PHE A 367 22.47 5.01 0.16
N LEU A 368 21.16 4.78 0.28
CA LEU A 368 20.61 3.60 0.93
C LEU A 368 20.94 2.32 0.13
N LYS A 369 20.85 2.35 -1.20
CA LYS A 369 21.27 1.24 -2.08
C LYS A 369 22.75 0.89 -1.86
N LEU A 370 23.64 1.88 -1.79
CA LEU A 370 25.06 1.67 -1.54
C LEU A 370 25.34 1.01 -0.18
N LEU A 371 24.67 1.46 0.89
CA LEU A 371 24.78 0.85 2.22
C LEU A 371 24.29 -0.60 2.23
N ILE A 372 23.17 -0.88 1.57
CA ILE A 372 22.62 -2.24 1.48
C ILE A 372 23.54 -3.15 0.67
N CYS A 373 24.07 -2.69 -0.47
CA CYS A 373 25.04 -3.44 -1.26
C CYS A 373 26.32 -3.73 -0.46
N ARG A 374 26.79 -2.77 0.35
CA ARG A 374 27.95 -2.98 1.23
C ARG A 374 27.64 -4.00 2.33
N TYR A 375 26.44 -3.96 2.91
CA TYR A 375 26.01 -4.93 3.92
C TYR A 375 25.83 -6.34 3.35
N GLN A 376 25.50 -6.47 2.06
CA GLN A 376 25.24 -7.74 1.39
C GLN A 376 26.35 -8.19 0.44
N SER A 377 27.56 -7.61 0.55
CA SER A 377 28.66 -7.85 -0.38
C SER A 377 28.92 -9.33 -0.61
N ASP A 378 28.98 -10.11 0.47
CA ASP A 378 29.36 -11.52 0.42
C ASP A 378 28.32 -12.37 -0.33
N ARG A 379 27.03 -12.05 -0.14
CA ARG A 379 25.93 -12.74 -0.83
C ARG A 379 25.88 -12.37 -2.30
N LEU A 380 26.04 -11.08 -2.61
CA LEU A 380 26.07 -10.62 -4.01
C LEU A 380 27.25 -11.26 -4.75
N GLN A 381 28.43 -11.32 -4.13
CA GLN A 381 29.60 -12.00 -4.72
C GLN A 381 29.33 -13.48 -4.99
N PHE A 382 28.74 -14.21 -4.03
CA PHE A 382 28.34 -15.60 -4.22
C PHE A 382 27.39 -15.77 -5.42
N LEU A 383 26.34 -14.95 -5.51
CA LEU A 383 25.35 -15.02 -6.58
C LEU A 383 25.95 -14.73 -7.97
N HIS A 384 26.89 -13.78 -8.05
CA HIS A 384 27.59 -13.45 -9.30
C HIS A 384 28.55 -14.56 -9.70
N HIS A 385 29.29 -15.12 -8.75
CA HIS A 385 30.20 -16.23 -9.02
C HIS A 385 29.46 -17.46 -9.56
N GLU A 386 28.28 -17.78 -9.00
CA GLU A 386 27.45 -18.87 -9.49
C GLU A 386 26.89 -18.61 -10.89
N MET A 387 26.52 -17.35 -11.18
CA MET A 387 26.08 -16.93 -12.51
C MET A 387 27.21 -17.04 -13.55
N GLU A 388 28.40 -16.54 -13.23
CA GLU A 388 29.58 -16.61 -14.10
C GLU A 388 29.98 -18.07 -14.38
N THR A 389 30.00 -18.90 -13.35
CA THR A 389 30.30 -20.33 -13.49
C THR A 389 29.29 -21.04 -14.39
N PHE A 390 28.00 -20.71 -14.27
CA PHE A 390 26.96 -21.26 -15.14
C PHE A 390 27.14 -20.82 -16.59
N ILE A 391 27.36 -19.53 -16.82
CA ILE A 391 27.54 -18.97 -18.17
C ILE A 391 28.75 -19.60 -18.87
N ARG A 392 29.87 -19.78 -18.14
CA ARG A 392 31.10 -20.37 -18.68
C ARG A 392 30.91 -21.84 -19.11
N ASN A 393 30.07 -22.58 -18.37
CA ASN A 393 29.84 -24.01 -18.58
C ASN A 393 28.53 -24.32 -19.32
N ALA A 394 27.82 -23.29 -19.81
CA ALA A 394 26.48 -23.44 -20.38
C ALA A 394 26.48 -24.29 -21.67
N ASN A 395 25.59 -25.28 -21.71
CA ASN A 395 25.36 -26.09 -22.91
C ASN A 395 24.57 -25.29 -23.99
N PRO A 396 24.42 -25.81 -25.23
CA PRO A 396 23.73 -25.08 -26.31
C PRO A 396 22.28 -24.69 -25.98
N LEU A 397 21.55 -25.54 -25.24
CA LEU A 397 20.16 -25.28 -24.83
C LEU A 397 20.10 -24.18 -23.76
N GLU A 398 21.02 -24.20 -22.79
CA GLU A 398 21.17 -23.18 -21.74
C GLU A 398 21.58 -21.83 -22.34
N LYS A 399 22.50 -21.83 -23.32
CA LYS A 399 22.89 -20.63 -24.08
C LYS A 399 21.71 -20.06 -24.85
N LYS A 400 20.90 -20.91 -25.49
CA LYS A 400 19.68 -20.48 -26.20
C LYS A 400 18.66 -19.86 -25.24
N CYS A 401 18.49 -20.43 -24.05
CA CYS A 401 17.63 -19.86 -23.01
C CYS A 401 18.17 -18.51 -22.52
N LEU A 402 19.47 -18.40 -22.22
CA LEU A 402 20.11 -17.14 -21.84
C LEU A 402 19.89 -16.05 -22.90
N GLN A 403 20.15 -16.38 -24.17
CA GLN A 403 20.00 -15.47 -25.31
C GLN A 403 18.57 -14.94 -25.42
N LYS A 404 17.56 -15.81 -25.28
CA LYS A 404 16.14 -15.44 -25.29
C LYS A 404 15.81 -14.37 -24.25
N TYR A 405 16.35 -14.47 -23.04
CA TYR A 405 16.10 -13.48 -21.98
C TYR A 405 16.92 -12.19 -22.17
N ILE A 406 18.13 -12.29 -22.70
CA ILE A 406 18.96 -11.13 -23.06
C ILE A 406 18.28 -10.29 -24.14
N GLU A 407 17.75 -10.93 -25.19
CA GLU A 407 17.03 -10.23 -26.26
C GLU A 407 15.70 -9.63 -25.76
N LYS A 408 15.04 -10.32 -24.82
CA LYS A 408 13.78 -9.87 -24.22
C LYS A 408 13.93 -8.62 -23.34
N SER A 409 15.01 -8.49 -22.57
CA SER A 409 15.16 -7.40 -21.60
C SER A 409 16.28 -6.40 -21.91
N GLY A 410 17.23 -6.76 -22.78
CA GLY A 410 18.46 -6.00 -23.02
C GLY A 410 18.22 -4.58 -23.50
N PHE A 411 17.35 -4.39 -24.51
CA PHE A 411 17.00 -3.07 -25.01
C PHE A 411 16.39 -2.17 -23.93
N PHE A 412 15.48 -2.73 -23.13
CA PHE A 412 14.82 -2.00 -22.05
C PHE A 412 15.82 -1.56 -20.97
N HIS A 413 16.73 -2.44 -20.56
CA HIS A 413 17.77 -2.12 -19.57
C HIS A 413 18.73 -1.02 -20.04
N VAL A 414 19.12 -1.05 -21.31
CA VAL A 414 19.95 0.01 -21.94
C VAL A 414 19.18 1.33 -21.99
N PHE A 415 17.91 1.29 -22.42
CA PHE A 415 17.04 2.47 -22.47
C PHE A 415 16.89 3.14 -21.09
N VAL A 416 16.61 2.37 -20.04
CA VAL A 416 16.46 2.94 -18.68
C VAL A 416 17.77 3.55 -18.20
N ASN A 417 18.91 2.89 -18.44
CA ASN A 417 20.22 3.44 -18.08
C ASN A 417 20.47 4.79 -18.78
N LEU A 418 20.25 4.85 -20.10
CA LEU A 418 20.39 6.09 -20.88
C LEU A 418 19.43 7.18 -20.42
N SER A 419 18.18 6.82 -20.09
CA SER A 419 17.19 7.79 -19.58
C SER A 419 17.61 8.42 -18.24
N MET A 420 18.27 7.66 -17.37
CA MET A 420 18.78 8.15 -16.09
C MET A 420 19.96 9.10 -16.27
N TRP A 421 20.90 8.73 -17.15
CA TRP A 421 22.02 9.61 -17.51
C TRP A 421 21.54 10.90 -18.18
N ALA A 422 20.52 10.82 -19.04
CA ALA A 422 19.91 11.99 -19.67
C ALA A 422 19.29 12.95 -18.63
N VAL A 423 18.66 12.42 -17.58
CA VAL A 423 18.12 13.25 -16.48
C VAL A 423 19.24 13.90 -15.67
N CYS A 424 20.30 13.17 -15.32
CA CYS A 424 21.47 13.77 -14.63
C CYS A 424 22.11 14.89 -15.46
N LEU A 425 22.25 14.69 -16.78
CA LEU A 425 22.75 15.72 -17.70
C LEU A 425 21.82 16.93 -17.79
N ALA A 426 20.50 16.72 -17.80
CA ALA A 426 19.54 17.81 -17.77
C ALA A 426 19.70 18.68 -16.51
N PHE A 427 19.90 18.07 -15.33
CA PHE A 427 20.16 18.80 -14.09
C PHE A 427 21.47 19.60 -14.10
N ILE A 428 22.48 19.15 -14.86
CA ILE A 428 23.79 19.82 -14.97
C ILE A 428 23.74 21.00 -15.97
N ILE A 429 23.03 20.82 -17.10
CA ILE A 429 23.02 21.75 -18.24
C ILE A 429 21.95 22.84 -18.08
N GLU A 430 20.78 22.51 -17.52
CA GLU A 430 19.66 23.45 -17.35
C GLU A 430 20.04 24.74 -16.57
N PRO A 431 20.81 24.70 -15.45
CA PRO A 431 21.19 25.91 -14.73
C PRO A 431 22.06 26.85 -15.55
N ILE A 432 22.90 26.29 -16.44
CA ILE A 432 23.78 27.04 -17.35
C ILE A 432 22.92 27.77 -18.39
N LEU A 433 21.87 27.10 -18.90
CA LEU A 433 20.97 27.67 -19.91
C LEU A 433 19.98 28.71 -19.33
N LEU A 434 19.52 28.51 -18.10
CA LEU A 434 18.50 29.36 -17.44
C LEU A 434 19.08 30.33 -16.40
N SER A 435 20.41 30.49 -16.34
CA SER A 435 21.12 31.36 -15.40
C SER A 435 20.79 31.09 -13.91
N HIS A 436 20.51 29.84 -13.55
CA HIS A 436 20.35 29.45 -12.15
C HIS A 436 21.72 29.27 -11.47
N PRO A 437 21.85 29.57 -10.17
CA PRO A 437 23.15 29.59 -9.49
C PRO A 437 23.76 28.19 -9.28
N TYR A 438 22.94 27.13 -9.20
CA TYR A 438 23.39 25.75 -8.91
C TYR A 438 22.49 24.68 -9.58
N PRO A 439 22.99 23.44 -9.82
CA PRO A 439 22.22 22.28 -10.29
C PRO A 439 21.09 21.84 -9.37
N THR A 440 21.27 21.98 -8.06
CA THR A 440 20.29 21.58 -7.03
C THR A 440 20.06 22.70 -6.04
N ASP A 441 18.84 22.79 -5.51
CA ASP A 441 18.43 23.79 -4.53
C ASP A 441 18.93 23.39 -3.12
N THR A 442 20.24 23.46 -2.92
CA THR A 442 20.91 23.09 -1.67
C THR A 442 21.26 24.32 -0.84
N ALA A 443 20.85 24.32 0.44
CA ALA A 443 21.21 25.38 1.39
C ALA A 443 22.58 25.07 2.02
N TYR A 444 23.50 26.03 1.96
CA TYR A 444 24.82 25.95 2.61
C TYR A 444 24.80 26.76 3.92
N PRO A 445 25.51 26.32 4.98
CA PRO A 445 25.52 27.00 6.29
C PRO A 445 26.33 28.31 6.30
N PHE A 446 26.89 28.73 5.16
CA PHE A 446 27.68 29.94 4.98
C PHE A 446 27.22 30.69 3.73
N VAL A 447 27.40 32.01 3.73
CA VAL A 447 27.06 32.87 2.59
C VAL A 447 28.11 32.70 1.50
N VAL A 448 27.70 32.27 0.30
CA VAL A 448 28.59 32.13 -0.85
C VAL A 448 28.83 33.51 -1.46
N LYS A 449 29.95 34.15 -1.07
CA LYS A 449 30.31 35.50 -1.52
C LYS A 449 31.34 35.55 -2.65
N SER A 450 32.12 34.47 -2.85
CA SER A 450 33.23 34.44 -3.82
C SER A 450 32.95 33.49 -4.99
N GLU A 451 33.32 33.93 -6.20
CA GLU A 451 33.21 33.14 -7.44
C GLU A 451 33.92 31.77 -7.38
N PRO A 452 35.16 31.65 -6.85
CA PRO A 452 35.84 30.36 -6.75
C PRO A 452 35.08 29.35 -5.88
N LEU A 453 34.45 29.82 -4.79
CA LEU A 453 33.64 28.99 -3.91
C LEU A 453 32.35 28.54 -4.61
N ARG A 454 31.73 29.41 -5.42
CA ARG A 454 30.56 29.06 -6.23
C ARG A 454 30.89 27.96 -7.24
N ILE A 455 32.02 28.07 -7.93
CA ILE A 455 32.50 27.07 -8.89
C ILE A 455 32.80 25.73 -8.20
N ALA A 456 33.47 25.76 -7.04
CA ALA A 456 33.78 24.56 -6.27
C ALA A 456 32.50 23.81 -5.81
N LEU A 457 31.49 24.55 -5.33
CA LEU A 457 30.20 23.98 -4.94
C LEU A 457 29.43 23.43 -6.14
N TYR A 458 29.50 24.10 -7.29
CA TYR A 458 28.88 23.62 -8.54
C TYR A 458 29.52 22.29 -8.99
N LEU A 459 30.85 22.20 -8.96
CA LEU A 459 31.59 20.97 -9.26
C LEU A 459 31.24 19.83 -8.30
N GLN A 460 31.10 20.14 -7.00
CA GLN A 460 30.68 19.15 -6.00
C GLN A 460 29.27 18.60 -6.30
N GLN A 461 28.34 19.47 -6.70
CA GLN A 461 26.97 19.04 -7.06
C GLN A 461 26.95 18.22 -8.36
N ILE A 462 27.78 18.55 -9.35
CA ILE A 462 27.97 17.71 -10.54
C ILE A 462 28.42 16.30 -10.14
N ILE A 463 29.47 16.20 -9.32
CA ILE A 463 29.99 14.92 -8.85
C ILE A 463 28.91 14.11 -8.12
N ALA A 464 28.11 14.75 -7.26
CA ALA A 464 27.00 14.10 -6.58
C ALA A 464 25.93 13.58 -7.55
N LEU A 465 25.56 14.35 -8.58
CA LEU A 465 24.59 13.94 -9.61
C LEU A 465 25.11 12.76 -10.44
N PHE A 466 26.41 12.72 -10.74
CA PHE A 466 27.06 11.57 -11.40
C PHE A 466 26.94 10.30 -10.55
N PHE A 467 27.20 10.37 -9.25
CA PHE A 467 27.05 9.22 -8.34
C PHE A 467 25.59 8.76 -8.21
N ILE A 468 24.63 9.69 -8.21
CA ILE A 468 23.20 9.37 -8.19
C ILE A 468 22.80 8.64 -9.49
N GLY A 469 23.22 9.14 -10.66
CA GLY A 469 22.96 8.47 -11.94
C GLY A 469 23.58 7.08 -12.02
N ALA A 470 24.80 6.91 -11.52
CA ALA A 470 25.47 5.62 -11.46
C ALA A 470 24.76 4.61 -10.55
N ALA A 471 24.01 5.06 -9.54
CA ALA A 471 23.31 4.18 -8.60
C ALA A 471 22.23 3.31 -9.28
N VAL A 472 21.73 3.69 -10.47
CA VAL A 472 20.76 2.86 -11.22
C VAL A 472 21.33 1.51 -11.66
N THR A 473 22.66 1.40 -11.74
CA THR A 473 23.34 0.14 -12.08
C THR A 473 23.07 -0.97 -11.07
N ILE A 474 22.77 -0.61 -9.83
CA ILE A 474 22.38 -1.55 -8.78
C ILE A 474 21.00 -2.15 -9.08
N ASP A 475 20.04 -1.37 -9.59
CA ASP A 475 18.72 -1.87 -9.98
C ASP A 475 18.84 -2.84 -11.17
N LEU A 476 19.73 -2.55 -12.12
CA LEU A 476 20.04 -3.44 -13.24
C LEU A 476 20.65 -4.76 -12.77
N GLN A 477 21.57 -4.71 -11.81
CA GLN A 477 22.19 -5.90 -11.23
C GLN A 477 21.14 -6.82 -10.58
N VAL A 478 20.18 -6.24 -9.86
CA VAL A 478 19.06 -7.00 -9.29
C VAL A 478 18.18 -7.63 -10.36
N ALA A 479 17.82 -6.88 -11.41
CA ALA A 479 17.00 -7.40 -12.49
C ALA A 479 17.68 -8.57 -13.21
N ILE A 480 18.99 -8.49 -13.45
CA ILE A 480 19.79 -9.57 -14.04
C ILE A 480 19.72 -10.83 -13.16
N LEU A 481 19.86 -10.71 -11.84
CA LEU A 481 19.75 -11.85 -10.92
C LEU A 481 18.36 -12.50 -10.96
N LEU A 482 17.30 -11.70 -11.08
CA LEU A 482 15.93 -12.20 -11.21
C LEU A 482 15.70 -12.90 -12.56
N TRP A 483 16.18 -12.32 -13.67
CA TRP A 483 16.11 -12.94 -14.99
C TRP A 483 16.90 -14.24 -15.06
N PHE A 484 18.10 -14.27 -14.48
CA PHE A 484 18.91 -15.47 -14.39
C PHE A 484 18.23 -16.57 -13.55
N THR A 485 17.49 -16.19 -12.51
CA THR A 485 16.65 -17.13 -11.77
C THR A 485 15.54 -17.71 -12.65
N CYS A 486 14.90 -16.90 -13.50
CA CYS A 486 13.91 -17.38 -14.48
C CYS A 486 14.53 -18.38 -15.46
N VAL A 487 15.72 -18.08 -15.99
CA VAL A 487 16.48 -18.98 -16.87
C VAL A 487 16.71 -20.32 -16.19
N LYS A 488 17.15 -20.34 -14.92
CA LYS A 488 17.39 -21.58 -14.19
C LYS A 488 16.13 -22.42 -14.01
N PHE A 489 14.97 -21.79 -13.78
CA PHE A 489 13.69 -22.52 -13.70
C PHE A 489 13.21 -23.04 -15.06
N GLU A 490 13.40 -22.28 -16.13
CA GLU A 490 13.03 -22.73 -17.49
C GLU A 490 13.92 -23.89 -17.97
N VAL A 491 15.24 -23.80 -17.76
CA VAL A 491 16.19 -24.89 -18.02
C VAL A 491 15.84 -26.14 -17.21
N LEU A 492 15.46 -25.97 -15.94
CA LEU A 492 14.98 -27.09 -15.14
C LEU A 492 13.71 -27.71 -15.74
N GLY A 493 12.77 -26.89 -16.21
CA GLY A 493 11.56 -27.35 -16.89
C GLY A 493 11.84 -28.22 -18.12
N TYR A 494 12.86 -27.88 -18.92
CA TYR A 494 13.31 -28.74 -20.02
C TYR A 494 13.85 -30.08 -19.53
N HIS A 495 14.73 -30.06 -18.53
CA HIS A 495 15.29 -31.30 -17.96
C HIS A 495 14.22 -32.20 -17.33
N VAL A 496 13.15 -31.65 -16.75
CA VAL A 496 12.00 -32.43 -16.23
C VAL A 496 11.27 -33.16 -17.37
N ARG A 497 11.12 -32.52 -18.54
CA ARG A 497 10.40 -33.11 -19.69
C ARG A 497 11.19 -34.25 -20.35
N GLU A 498 12.51 -34.25 -20.24
CA GLU A 498 13.39 -35.28 -20.80
C GLU A 498 13.66 -36.45 -19.82
N VAL A 499 13.03 -36.45 -18.64
CA VAL A 499 13.18 -37.55 -17.67
C VAL A 499 12.59 -38.84 -18.25
N SER A 500 13.46 -39.82 -18.48
CA SER A 500 13.09 -41.16 -18.95
C SER A 500 13.43 -42.26 -17.94
N SER A 501 14.29 -41.99 -16.95
CA SER A 501 14.67 -42.93 -15.90
C SER A 501 14.53 -42.36 -14.48
N GLU A 502 14.41 -43.24 -13.49
CA GLU A 502 14.39 -42.87 -12.07
C GLU A 502 15.68 -42.14 -11.65
N ARG A 503 16.83 -42.49 -12.24
CA ARG A 503 18.10 -41.79 -12.02
C ARG A 503 18.04 -40.35 -12.51
N ASP A 504 17.43 -40.10 -13.66
CA ASP A 504 17.25 -38.75 -14.21
C ASP A 504 16.28 -37.94 -13.35
N LEU A 505 15.23 -38.56 -12.82
CA LEU A 505 14.31 -37.93 -11.88
C LEU A 505 15.02 -37.49 -10.60
N VAL A 506 15.84 -38.36 -9.99
CA VAL A 506 16.62 -38.02 -8.79
C VAL A 506 17.63 -36.90 -9.08
N ALA A 507 18.29 -36.92 -10.25
CA ALA A 507 19.18 -35.84 -10.68
C ALA A 507 18.42 -34.52 -10.87
N CYS A 508 17.21 -34.57 -11.43
CA CYS A 508 16.35 -33.41 -11.64
C CYS A 508 15.83 -32.84 -10.33
N ILE A 509 15.45 -33.68 -9.36
CA ILE A 509 15.08 -33.26 -8.00
C ILE A 509 16.25 -32.57 -7.29
N LYS A 510 17.48 -33.10 -7.43
CA LYS A 510 18.68 -32.45 -6.88
C LYS A 510 18.92 -31.08 -7.53
N LYS A 511 18.82 -30.98 -8.86
CA LYS A 511 18.91 -29.70 -9.59
C LYS A 511 17.82 -28.72 -9.15
N HIS A 512 16.58 -29.17 -8.99
CA HIS A 512 15.47 -28.35 -8.49
C HIS A 512 15.76 -27.77 -7.10
N GLN A 513 16.27 -28.59 -6.18
CA GLN A 513 16.66 -28.12 -4.84
C GLN A 513 17.81 -27.10 -4.89
N GLN A 514 18.76 -27.24 -5.81
CA GLN A 514 19.83 -26.25 -6.03
C GLN A 514 19.26 -24.93 -6.56
N VAL A 515 18.38 -24.97 -7.56
CA VAL A 515 17.70 -23.78 -8.10
C VAL A 515 16.86 -23.08 -7.04
N LEU A 516 16.16 -23.82 -6.16
CA LEU A 516 15.41 -23.25 -5.05
C LEU A 516 16.32 -22.57 -4.00
N ARG A 517 17.48 -23.17 -3.69
CA ARG A 517 18.46 -22.53 -2.79
C ARG A 517 18.98 -21.23 -3.40
N TYR A 518 19.35 -21.24 -4.69
CA TYR A 518 19.77 -20.05 -5.42
C TYR A 518 18.69 -18.95 -5.38
N ALA A 519 17.45 -19.29 -5.75
CA ALA A 519 16.32 -18.36 -5.74
C ALA A 519 16.04 -17.76 -4.34
N LYS A 520 16.26 -18.56 -3.28
CA LYS A 520 16.14 -18.09 -1.90
C LYS A 520 17.23 -17.09 -1.53
N GLU A 521 18.47 -17.33 -1.95
CA GLU A 521 19.57 -16.38 -1.75
C GLU A 521 19.38 -15.10 -2.57
N VAL A 522 18.93 -15.20 -3.82
CA VAL A 522 18.52 -14.04 -4.65
C VAL A 522 17.43 -13.25 -3.94
N LYS A 523 16.38 -13.89 -3.41
CA LYS A 523 15.33 -13.21 -2.64
C LYS A 523 15.89 -12.46 -1.44
N HIS A 524 16.80 -13.08 -0.67
CA HIS A 524 17.39 -12.44 0.51
C HIS A 524 18.28 -11.24 0.17
N ALA A 525 18.99 -11.29 -0.96
CA ALA A 525 19.73 -10.16 -1.49
C ALA A 525 18.77 -9.04 -1.96
N VAL A 526 17.86 -9.38 -2.86
CA VAL A 526 17.00 -8.43 -3.55
C VAL A 526 15.99 -7.73 -2.63
N GLN A 527 15.42 -8.42 -1.64
CA GLN A 527 14.29 -7.89 -0.84
C GLN A 527 14.56 -6.55 -0.14
N TYR A 528 15.78 -6.30 0.33
CA TYR A 528 16.10 -5.05 1.04
C TYR A 528 16.33 -3.90 0.07
N ILE A 529 16.99 -4.17 -1.06
CA ILE A 529 17.20 -3.20 -2.14
C ILE A 529 15.84 -2.79 -2.72
N THR A 530 14.99 -3.77 -3.05
CA THR A 530 13.65 -3.49 -3.59
C THR A 530 12.76 -2.77 -2.58
N LEU A 531 12.79 -3.12 -1.30
CA LEU A 531 12.02 -2.42 -0.26
C LEU A 531 12.46 -0.95 -0.13
N ALA A 532 13.77 -0.70 -0.10
CA ALA A 532 14.34 0.64 -0.06
C ALA A 532 13.94 1.46 -1.30
N THR A 533 14.05 0.87 -2.50
CA THR A 533 13.65 1.50 -3.77
C THR A 533 12.16 1.81 -3.79
N ILE A 534 11.28 0.88 -3.41
CA ILE A 534 9.83 1.11 -3.40
C ILE A 534 9.47 2.21 -2.40
N ALA A 535 10.02 2.19 -1.19
CA ALA A 535 9.71 3.20 -0.17
C ALA A 535 10.11 4.62 -0.62
N THR A 536 11.31 4.76 -1.20
CA THR A 536 11.85 6.06 -1.65
C THR A 536 11.18 6.56 -2.92
N THR A 537 10.97 5.70 -3.93
CA THR A 537 10.26 6.05 -5.17
C THR A 537 8.79 6.39 -4.92
N THR A 538 8.11 5.73 -3.98
CA THR A 538 6.72 6.07 -3.62
C THR A 538 6.62 7.49 -3.06
N ILE A 539 7.53 7.87 -2.17
CA ILE A 539 7.61 9.23 -1.63
C ILE A 539 7.98 10.23 -2.75
N GLY A 540 8.93 9.87 -3.61
CA GLY A 540 9.36 10.67 -4.76
C GLY A 540 8.26 10.90 -5.80
N VAL A 541 7.47 9.88 -6.13
CA VAL A 541 6.34 9.97 -7.07
C VAL A 541 5.21 10.78 -6.47
N ILE A 542 4.83 10.52 -5.22
CA ILE A 542 3.75 11.29 -4.55
C ILE A 542 4.13 12.76 -4.47
N SER A 543 5.36 13.07 -4.05
CA SER A 543 5.86 14.45 -4.04
C SER A 543 5.94 15.03 -5.47
N GLY A 544 6.47 14.30 -6.43
CA GLY A 544 6.56 14.78 -7.81
C GLY A 544 5.20 15.07 -8.46
N CYS A 545 4.21 14.20 -8.28
CA CYS A 545 2.83 14.43 -8.73
C CYS A 545 2.23 15.70 -8.11
N LEU A 546 2.47 15.96 -6.81
CA LEU A 546 2.04 17.19 -6.15
C LEU A 546 2.71 18.44 -6.74
N ALA A 547 4.00 18.36 -7.09
CA ALA A 547 4.70 19.47 -7.74
C ALA A 547 4.24 19.70 -9.19
N LEU A 548 3.82 18.67 -9.92
CA LEU A 548 3.25 18.81 -11.27
C LEU A 548 1.90 19.52 -11.28
N ILE A 549 1.05 19.22 -10.27
CA ILE A 549 -0.28 19.83 -10.09
C ILE A 549 -0.19 21.30 -9.68
N SER A 550 0.90 21.69 -9.03
CA SER A 550 1.09 23.05 -8.53
C SER A 550 1.43 24.09 -9.61
N ASN A 551 1.23 25.37 -9.30
CA ASN A 551 1.56 26.47 -10.21
C ASN A 551 3.07 26.75 -10.18
N GLN A 552 3.82 26.23 -11.16
CA GLN A 552 5.28 26.24 -11.21
C GLN A 552 5.81 26.59 -12.61
N PRO A 553 7.02 27.16 -12.72
CA PRO A 553 7.69 27.37 -14.00
C PRO A 553 7.82 26.05 -14.75
N PHE A 554 7.69 26.09 -16.07
CA PHE A 554 7.77 24.88 -16.89
C PHE A 554 9.04 24.07 -16.65
N SER A 555 10.19 24.75 -16.51
CA SER A 555 11.49 24.10 -16.27
C SER A 555 11.46 23.20 -15.02
N VAL A 556 10.77 23.64 -13.97
CA VAL A 556 10.57 22.87 -12.74
C VAL A 556 9.58 21.71 -12.96
N LYS A 557 8.49 21.93 -13.70
CA LYS A 557 7.53 20.86 -14.02
C LYS A 557 8.19 19.78 -14.87
N LEU A 558 9.04 20.14 -15.82
CA LEU A 558 9.79 19.21 -16.65
C LEU A 558 10.78 18.37 -15.81
N ARG A 559 11.54 19.01 -14.90
CA ARG A 559 12.43 18.30 -13.95
C ARG A 559 11.67 17.27 -13.12
N VAL A 560 10.54 17.67 -12.57
CA VAL A 560 9.72 16.81 -11.72
C VAL A 560 9.06 15.68 -12.51
N ALA A 561 8.56 15.96 -13.73
CA ALA A 561 8.00 14.93 -14.61
C ALA A 561 9.04 13.87 -14.97
N ASN A 562 10.26 14.29 -15.26
CA ASN A 562 11.37 13.38 -15.55
C ASN A 562 11.74 12.51 -14.33
N ILE A 563 11.78 13.08 -13.12
CA ILE A 563 12.01 12.30 -11.89
C ILE A 563 10.89 11.27 -11.67
N VAL A 564 9.63 11.66 -11.85
CA VAL A 564 8.46 10.77 -11.67
C VAL A 564 8.45 9.65 -12.71
N GLY A 565 8.72 9.96 -13.98
CA GLY A 565 8.83 8.96 -15.05
C GLY A 565 9.95 7.96 -14.80
N ASN A 566 11.11 8.45 -14.37
CA ASN A 566 12.26 7.62 -14.03
C ASN A 566 12.02 6.71 -12.83
N ALA A 567 11.33 7.19 -11.79
CA ALA A 567 10.90 6.35 -10.66
C ALA A 567 9.96 5.21 -11.12
N GLY A 568 9.12 5.47 -12.11
CA GLY A 568 8.30 4.44 -12.77
C GLY A 568 9.14 3.38 -13.50
N PHE A 569 10.14 3.81 -14.28
CA PHE A 569 11.06 2.89 -14.95
C PHE A 569 11.88 2.05 -13.96
N GLU A 570 12.34 2.63 -12.85
CA GLU A 570 13.04 1.87 -11.80
C GLU A 570 12.14 0.79 -11.19
N LEU A 571 10.89 1.11 -10.86
CA LEU A 571 9.94 0.11 -10.33
C LEU A 571 9.70 -1.03 -11.33
N PHE A 572 9.59 -0.69 -12.62
CA PHE A 572 9.33 -1.66 -13.67
C PHE A 572 10.52 -2.60 -13.91
N ILE A 573 11.77 -2.13 -13.74
CA ILE A 573 12.99 -2.97 -13.79
C ILE A 573 12.89 -4.17 -12.83
N TYR A 574 12.25 -4.01 -11.68
CA TYR A 574 12.03 -5.09 -10.71
C TYR A 574 10.79 -5.92 -11.01
N ALA A 575 9.68 -5.24 -11.31
CA ALA A 575 8.37 -5.86 -11.44
C ALA A 575 8.32 -6.85 -12.62
N TRP A 576 8.96 -6.50 -13.75
CA TRP A 576 8.90 -7.33 -14.96
C TRP A 576 9.58 -8.70 -14.81
N PRO A 577 10.84 -8.83 -14.36
CA PRO A 577 11.44 -10.14 -14.13
C PRO A 577 10.78 -10.90 -12.98
N ALA A 578 10.31 -10.20 -11.93
CA ALA A 578 9.57 -10.84 -10.83
C ALA A 578 8.23 -11.43 -11.30
N ASP A 579 7.51 -10.72 -12.17
CA ASP A 579 6.26 -11.21 -12.77
C ASP A 579 6.53 -12.41 -13.68
N ASN A 580 7.61 -12.42 -14.46
CA ASN A 580 7.98 -13.60 -15.24
C ASN A 580 8.30 -14.82 -14.35
N LEU A 581 8.94 -14.60 -13.19
CA LEU A 581 9.18 -15.67 -12.22
C LEU A 581 7.87 -16.27 -11.68
N ILE A 582 6.80 -15.45 -11.60
CA ILE A 582 5.44 -15.89 -11.25
C ILE A 582 4.74 -16.54 -12.46
N GLN A 583 4.84 -15.95 -13.65
CA GLN A 583 4.21 -16.43 -14.88
C GLN A 583 4.79 -17.76 -15.39
N VAL A 584 6.04 -18.10 -15.11
CA VAL A 584 6.60 -19.45 -15.34
C VAL A 584 5.71 -20.52 -14.67
N ARG A 585 5.00 -20.18 -13.58
CA ARG A 585 4.01 -21.03 -12.92
C ARG A 585 2.63 -21.02 -13.62
N LEU A 586 2.19 -19.87 -14.13
CA LEU A 586 0.86 -19.67 -14.74
C LEU A 586 0.77 -20.17 -16.20
N GLY A 587 1.82 -19.91 -17.00
CA GLY A 587 1.93 -20.39 -18.39
C GLY A 587 2.14 -21.91 -18.45
N ALA A 588 2.85 -22.49 -17.48
CA ALA A 588 3.01 -23.93 -17.36
C ALA A 588 1.68 -24.62 -16.99
N THR A 589 0.90 -24.06 -16.06
CA THR A 589 -0.42 -24.60 -15.68
C THR A 589 -1.47 -24.46 -16.78
N LEU A 590 -1.43 -23.39 -17.58
CA LEU A 590 -2.28 -23.26 -18.77
C LEU A 590 -1.91 -24.29 -19.85
N ASN A 591 -0.62 -24.47 -20.14
CA ASN A 591 -0.16 -25.47 -21.11
C ASN A 591 -0.44 -26.91 -20.66
N GLU A 592 -0.23 -27.22 -19.38
CA GLU A 592 -0.51 -28.53 -18.79
C GLU A 592 -2.03 -28.83 -18.81
N PHE A 593 -2.87 -27.82 -18.58
CA PHE A 593 -4.31 -27.95 -18.72
C PHE A 593 -4.73 -28.15 -20.18
N ILE A 594 -4.21 -27.36 -21.13
CA ILE A 594 -4.55 -27.50 -22.55
C ILE A 594 -4.16 -28.88 -23.08
N MET A 595 -3.02 -29.43 -22.64
CA MET A 595 -2.59 -30.77 -23.06
C MET A 595 -3.40 -31.92 -22.44
N ASN A 596 -4.09 -31.69 -21.31
CA ASN A 596 -4.81 -32.72 -20.56
C ASN A 596 -6.34 -32.52 -20.51
N ALA A 597 -6.88 -31.51 -21.18
CA ALA A 597 -8.31 -31.17 -21.08
C ALA A 597 -9.19 -32.13 -21.90
N SER A 598 -10.34 -32.53 -21.34
CA SER A 598 -11.39 -33.25 -22.06
C SER A 598 -12.05 -32.38 -23.13
N ASP A 599 -12.61 -32.99 -24.18
CA ASP A 599 -13.29 -32.27 -25.28
C ASP A 599 -14.40 -31.33 -24.78
N SER A 600 -15.12 -31.72 -23.71
CA SER A 600 -16.14 -30.87 -23.09
C SER A 600 -15.55 -29.65 -22.39
N SER A 601 -14.36 -29.77 -21.81
CA SER A 601 -13.64 -28.66 -21.19
C SER A 601 -13.13 -27.68 -22.25
N MET A 602 -12.62 -28.21 -23.38
CA MET A 602 -12.19 -27.40 -24.51
C MET A 602 -13.34 -26.64 -25.16
N LEU A 603 -14.54 -27.23 -25.25
CA LEU A 603 -15.73 -26.54 -25.76
C LEU A 603 -16.13 -25.32 -24.89
N VAL A 604 -16.08 -25.46 -23.56
CA VAL A 604 -16.35 -24.35 -22.64
C VAL A 604 -15.28 -23.26 -22.77
N PHE A 605 -14.01 -23.64 -22.88
CA PHE A 605 -12.94 -22.68 -23.11
C PHE A 605 -13.09 -21.93 -24.44
N GLN A 606 -13.38 -22.64 -25.52
CA GLN A 606 -13.61 -22.05 -26.83
C GLN A 606 -14.79 -21.06 -26.80
N LYS A 607 -15.87 -21.39 -26.09
CA LYS A 607 -17.01 -20.48 -25.87
C LYS A 607 -16.58 -19.16 -25.20
N TYR A 608 -15.74 -19.20 -24.16
CA TYR A 608 -15.24 -17.97 -23.52
C TYR A 608 -14.24 -17.21 -24.40
N ILE A 609 -13.39 -17.93 -25.15
CA ILE A 609 -12.50 -17.32 -26.13
C ILE A 609 -13.32 -16.57 -27.19
N ASP A 610 -14.31 -17.23 -27.80
CA ASP A 610 -15.21 -16.67 -28.81
C ASP A 610 -16.04 -15.48 -28.32
N LYS A 611 -16.46 -15.52 -27.05
CA LYS A 611 -17.14 -14.41 -26.37
C LYS A 611 -16.18 -13.23 -26.13
N SER A 612 -14.92 -13.51 -25.81
CA SER A 612 -13.91 -12.51 -25.44
C SER A 612 -13.30 -11.76 -26.62
N TRP A 613 -12.87 -12.47 -27.68
CA TRP A 613 -12.01 -11.89 -28.71
C TRP A 613 -12.76 -10.87 -29.57
N LYS A 614 -14.04 -11.11 -29.87
CA LYS A 614 -14.89 -10.18 -30.63
C LYS A 614 -15.05 -8.85 -29.91
N PHE A 615 -15.27 -8.91 -28.60
CA PHE A 615 -15.44 -7.73 -27.76
C PHE A 615 -14.12 -6.98 -27.57
N GLN A 616 -13.02 -7.69 -27.29
CA GLN A 616 -11.69 -7.10 -27.19
C GLN A 616 -11.24 -6.46 -28.50
N PHE A 617 -11.51 -7.10 -29.64
CA PHE A 617 -11.21 -6.56 -30.96
C PHE A 617 -11.97 -5.25 -31.22
N LEU A 618 -13.29 -5.24 -30.98
CA LEU A 618 -14.12 -4.04 -31.14
C LEU A 618 -13.65 -2.89 -30.24
N MET A 619 -13.27 -3.20 -29.00
CA MET A 619 -12.74 -2.24 -28.04
C MET A 619 -11.42 -1.63 -28.50
N VAL A 620 -10.44 -2.48 -28.83
CA VAL A 620 -9.13 -2.04 -29.32
C VAL A 620 -9.31 -1.19 -30.57
N PHE A 621 -10.11 -1.65 -31.53
CA PHE A 621 -10.43 -0.89 -32.73
C PHE A 621 -11.05 0.48 -32.40
N GLY A 622 -12.01 0.54 -31.49
CA GLY A 622 -12.64 1.79 -31.04
C GLY A 622 -11.65 2.78 -30.43
N TRP A 623 -10.67 2.30 -29.64
CA TRP A 623 -9.63 3.16 -29.05
C TRP A 623 -8.66 3.72 -30.07
N TYR A 624 -8.21 2.89 -31.01
CA TYR A 624 -7.38 3.37 -32.12
C TYR A 624 -8.14 4.34 -33.03
N PHE A 625 -9.44 4.10 -33.24
CA PHE A 625 -10.30 5.01 -33.99
C PHE A 625 -10.45 6.37 -33.27
N ALA A 626 -10.68 6.37 -31.95
CA ALA A 626 -10.76 7.58 -31.14
C ALA A 626 -9.43 8.36 -31.13
N ALA A 627 -8.30 7.67 -30.98
CA ALA A 627 -6.96 8.27 -31.08
C ALA A 627 -6.73 8.86 -32.48
N GLY A 628 -7.15 8.15 -33.53
CA GLY A 628 -7.11 8.65 -34.91
C GLY A 628 -7.94 9.93 -35.10
N GLY A 629 -9.14 9.99 -34.52
CA GLY A 629 -9.99 11.19 -34.55
C GLY A 629 -9.34 12.40 -33.86
N LEU A 630 -8.66 12.19 -32.73
CA LEU A 630 -7.95 13.24 -32.01
C LEU A 630 -6.71 13.72 -32.79
N VAL A 631 -5.98 12.79 -33.41
CA VAL A 631 -4.82 13.09 -34.27
C VAL A 631 -5.23 13.85 -35.53
N LEU A 632 -6.37 13.52 -36.14
CA LEU A 632 -6.86 14.18 -37.35
C LEU A 632 -7.64 15.47 -37.06
N GLY A 633 -8.05 15.71 -35.82
CA GLY A 633 -8.80 16.90 -35.39
C GLY A 633 -8.24 18.23 -35.90
N PRO A 634 -6.92 18.51 -35.80
CA PRO A 634 -6.31 19.77 -36.27
C PRO A 634 -6.39 20.02 -37.78
N LEU A 635 -6.75 19.01 -38.58
CA LEU A 635 -6.96 19.17 -40.02
C LEU A 635 -8.35 19.74 -40.35
N VAL A 636 -9.29 19.64 -39.42
CA VAL A 636 -10.71 19.99 -39.61
C VAL A 636 -11.17 21.10 -38.66
N LEU A 637 -10.58 21.16 -37.46
CA LEU A 637 -10.88 22.13 -36.41
C LEU A 637 -9.91 23.33 -36.46
N PRO A 638 -10.31 24.51 -35.95
CA PRO A 638 -9.45 25.68 -35.77
C PRO A 638 -8.47 25.50 -34.60
N GLN A 639 -7.88 24.31 -34.45
CA GLN A 639 -6.91 23.96 -33.42
C GLN A 639 -5.55 23.64 -34.07
N LYS A 640 -4.46 24.08 -33.46
CA LYS A 640 -3.11 24.00 -34.06
C LYS A 640 -2.47 22.62 -33.89
N PHE A 641 -2.85 21.87 -32.85
CA PHE A 641 -2.27 20.57 -32.49
C PHE A 641 -3.34 19.59 -32.01
N PRO A 642 -3.10 18.26 -32.06
CA PRO A 642 -4.06 17.23 -31.62
C PRO A 642 -4.58 17.43 -30.18
N ASN A 643 -3.72 17.90 -29.28
CA ASN A 643 -4.05 18.29 -27.92
C ASN A 643 -3.62 19.74 -27.67
N ASP A 644 -4.48 20.49 -26.96
CA ASP A 644 -4.16 21.81 -26.42
C ASP A 644 -3.20 21.68 -25.24
N ALA A 645 -1.93 21.48 -25.56
CA ALA A 645 -0.83 21.47 -24.62
C ALA A 645 -0.11 22.82 -24.68
N VAL A 646 0.05 23.45 -23.51
CA VAL A 646 0.85 24.67 -23.39
C VAL A 646 2.32 24.28 -23.44
N TYR A 647 2.98 24.60 -24.56
CA TYR A 647 4.41 24.43 -24.72
C TYR A 647 5.15 25.66 -24.20
N PRO A 648 6.27 25.47 -23.49
CA PRO A 648 7.05 26.55 -22.87
C PRO A 648 7.96 27.30 -23.84
N PHE A 649 7.94 26.91 -25.11
CA PHE A 649 8.75 27.46 -26.19
C PHE A 649 7.82 27.83 -27.35
N SER A 650 8.25 28.78 -28.18
CA SER A 650 7.41 29.24 -29.28
C SER A 650 7.06 28.10 -30.23
N VAL A 651 5.76 27.88 -30.39
CA VAL A 651 5.16 26.90 -31.29
C VAL A 651 4.94 27.47 -32.69
N GLU A 652 5.43 28.68 -32.95
CA GLU A 652 5.31 29.37 -34.23
C GLU A 652 6.29 28.83 -35.28
N HIS A 653 7.43 28.29 -34.85
CA HIS A 653 8.41 27.73 -35.79
C HIS A 653 7.87 26.44 -36.45
N PRO A 654 7.81 26.36 -37.80
CA PRO A 654 7.09 25.29 -38.51
C PRO A 654 7.68 23.89 -38.28
N LEU A 655 8.99 23.78 -38.09
CA LEU A 655 9.66 22.51 -37.80
C LEU A 655 9.34 22.02 -36.38
N VAL A 656 9.26 22.92 -35.42
CA VAL A 656 8.90 22.62 -34.02
C VAL A 656 7.44 22.21 -33.93
N ALA A 657 6.55 22.88 -34.67
CA ALA A 657 5.15 22.50 -34.78
C ALA A 657 4.96 21.09 -35.36
N LYS A 658 5.70 20.72 -36.41
CA LYS A 658 5.66 19.36 -36.98
C LYS A 658 6.16 18.29 -36.00
N ILE A 659 7.23 18.57 -35.25
CA ILE A 659 7.75 17.66 -34.21
C ILE A 659 6.72 17.48 -33.09
N ILE A 660 6.10 18.57 -32.63
CA ILE A 660 5.05 18.52 -31.61
C ILE A 660 3.87 17.69 -32.11
N TYR A 661 3.41 17.94 -33.32
CA TYR A 661 2.30 17.20 -33.92
C TYR A 661 2.61 15.70 -33.99
N ALA A 662 3.80 15.33 -34.47
CA ALA A 662 4.24 13.93 -34.55
C ALA A 662 4.33 13.28 -33.15
N HIS A 663 4.90 14.00 -32.18
CA HIS A 663 5.01 13.52 -30.80
C HIS A 663 3.62 13.33 -30.14
N GLN A 664 2.73 14.33 -30.23
CA GLN A 664 1.37 14.20 -29.70
C GLN A 664 0.59 13.07 -30.37
N SER A 665 0.80 12.85 -31.67
CA SER A 665 0.18 11.74 -32.40
C SER A 665 0.70 10.38 -31.92
N PHE A 666 2.00 10.26 -31.72
CA PHE A 666 2.61 9.04 -31.19
C PHE A 666 2.12 8.73 -29.77
N VAL A 667 2.07 9.74 -28.90
CA VAL A 667 1.54 9.61 -27.53
C VAL A 667 0.07 9.22 -27.54
N ALA A 668 -0.76 9.79 -28.43
CA ALA A 668 -2.17 9.41 -28.54
C ALA A 668 -2.35 7.92 -28.87
N TYR A 669 -1.56 7.39 -29.81
CA TYR A 669 -1.59 5.94 -30.13
C TYR A 669 -0.97 5.06 -29.04
N GLN A 670 0.04 5.54 -28.30
CA GLN A 670 0.57 4.83 -27.12
C GLN A 670 -0.43 4.79 -25.95
N CYS A 671 -1.22 5.86 -25.76
CA CYS A 671 -2.30 5.84 -24.79
C CYS A 671 -3.39 4.82 -25.18
N ALA A 672 -3.69 4.69 -26.48
CA ALA A 672 -4.60 3.68 -26.99
C ALA A 672 -4.09 2.24 -26.78
N THR A 673 -2.77 1.97 -26.91
CA THR A 673 -2.19 0.65 -26.63
C THR A 673 -2.24 0.28 -25.15
N GLY A 674 -2.05 1.26 -24.25
CA GLY A 674 -2.08 1.04 -22.79
C GLY A 674 -3.41 0.45 -22.30
N LEU A 675 -4.51 0.72 -23.01
CA LEU A 675 -5.85 0.21 -22.69
C LEU A 675 -6.06 -1.27 -23.09
N ALA A 676 -5.12 -1.88 -23.82
CA ALA A 676 -5.13 -3.32 -24.08
C ALA A 676 -4.81 -4.16 -22.81
N MET A 677 -4.15 -3.56 -21.80
CA MET A 677 -3.86 -4.23 -20.53
C MET A 677 -5.14 -4.56 -19.75
N ASP A 678 -6.19 -3.74 -19.90
CA ASP A 678 -7.50 -3.98 -19.30
C ASP A 678 -8.18 -5.21 -19.94
N GLY A 679 -7.93 -5.43 -21.23
CA GLY A 679 -8.26 -6.66 -21.96
C GLY A 679 -7.62 -7.91 -21.35
N GLN A 680 -6.33 -7.85 -21.02
CA GLN A 680 -5.62 -8.97 -20.41
C GLN A 680 -6.15 -9.32 -19.01
N ALA A 681 -6.47 -8.31 -18.19
CA ALA A 681 -7.09 -8.52 -16.88
C ALA A 681 -8.46 -9.21 -17.01
N ALA A 682 -9.27 -8.80 -17.98
CA ALA A 682 -10.57 -9.42 -18.27
C ALA A 682 -10.44 -10.86 -18.77
N LEU A 683 -9.42 -11.15 -19.59
CA LEU A 683 -9.14 -12.50 -20.07
C LEU A 683 -8.87 -13.48 -18.91
N PHE A 684 -8.11 -13.06 -17.91
CA PHE A 684 -7.85 -13.87 -16.72
C PHE A 684 -9.12 -14.13 -15.89
N MET A 685 -10.04 -13.17 -15.81
CA MET A 685 -11.34 -13.37 -15.16
C MET A 685 -12.21 -14.36 -15.95
N TRP A 686 -12.24 -14.26 -17.28
CA TRP A 686 -12.95 -15.24 -18.11
C TRP A 686 -12.34 -16.64 -18.04
N TYR A 687 -11.03 -16.76 -17.94
CA TYR A 687 -10.36 -18.03 -17.66
C TYR A 687 -10.81 -18.63 -16.33
N LEU A 688 -10.94 -17.81 -15.29
CA LEU A 688 -11.47 -18.23 -14.00
C LEU A 688 -12.95 -18.65 -14.09
N ASN A 689 -13.77 -17.90 -14.85
CA ASN A 689 -15.17 -18.24 -15.11
C ASN A 689 -15.31 -19.59 -15.79
N ALA A 690 -14.50 -19.86 -16.82
CA ALA A 690 -14.48 -21.14 -17.51
C ALA A 690 -14.17 -22.30 -16.55
N LYS A 691 -13.19 -22.14 -15.64
CA LYS A 691 -12.89 -23.14 -14.61
C LYS A 691 -14.06 -23.42 -13.68
N PHE A 692 -14.79 -22.38 -13.25
CA PHE A 692 -15.99 -22.57 -12.45
C PHE A 692 -17.12 -23.22 -13.24
N GLU A 693 -17.33 -22.87 -14.51
CA GLU A 693 -18.37 -23.48 -15.35
C GLU A 693 -18.09 -24.97 -15.60
N ILE A 694 -16.82 -25.34 -15.80
CA ILE A 694 -16.39 -26.75 -15.86
C ILE A 694 -16.70 -27.45 -14.53
N LEU A 695 -16.34 -26.86 -13.39
CA LEU A 695 -16.65 -27.43 -12.08
C LEU A 695 -18.17 -27.63 -11.87
N VAL A 696 -18.99 -26.67 -12.27
CA VAL A 696 -20.46 -26.77 -12.22
C VAL A 696 -20.95 -27.93 -13.09
N SER A 697 -20.40 -28.09 -14.29
CA SER A 697 -20.71 -29.22 -15.19
C SER A 697 -20.32 -30.56 -14.60
N GLU A 698 -19.17 -30.67 -13.92
CA GLU A 698 -18.75 -31.90 -13.25
C GLU A 698 -19.61 -32.22 -12.03
N ILE A 699 -20.05 -31.20 -11.27
CA ILE A 699 -20.98 -31.37 -10.15
C ILE A 699 -22.33 -31.97 -10.59
N LYS A 700 -22.83 -31.61 -11.79
CA LYS A 700 -24.04 -32.23 -12.36
C LYS A 700 -23.92 -33.74 -12.52
N ARG A 701 -22.71 -34.24 -12.76
CA ARG A 701 -22.42 -35.64 -13.05
C ARG A 701 -22.09 -36.45 -11.79
N VAL A 702 -22.12 -35.84 -10.61
CA VAL A 702 -21.79 -36.50 -9.34
C VAL A 702 -22.85 -37.52 -8.97
N ILE A 703 -22.45 -38.79 -8.94
CA ILE A 703 -23.30 -39.91 -8.50
C ILE A 703 -22.80 -40.39 -7.14
N ASN A 704 -21.48 -40.51 -6.98
CA ASN A 704 -20.85 -41.11 -5.81
C ASN A 704 -20.14 -40.10 -4.91
N ARG A 705 -19.83 -40.53 -3.70
CA ARG A 705 -19.11 -39.73 -2.70
C ARG A 705 -17.70 -39.35 -3.13
N GLU A 706 -17.03 -40.21 -3.90
CA GLU A 706 -15.67 -39.97 -4.39
C GLU A 706 -15.66 -38.83 -5.41
N ASP A 707 -16.60 -38.82 -6.34
CA ASP A 707 -16.82 -37.75 -7.31
C ASP A 707 -17.08 -36.41 -6.61
N LEU A 708 -17.94 -36.41 -5.58
CA LEU A 708 -18.20 -35.21 -4.77
C LEU A 708 -16.94 -34.72 -4.05
N CYS A 709 -16.11 -35.64 -3.55
CA CYS A 709 -14.86 -35.29 -2.88
C CYS A 709 -13.84 -34.71 -3.87
N TRP A 710 -13.78 -35.25 -5.08
CA TRP A 710 -12.97 -34.73 -6.16
C TRP A 710 -13.43 -33.32 -6.58
N CYS A 711 -14.74 -33.11 -6.77
CA CYS A 711 -15.30 -31.79 -7.06
C CYS A 711 -14.98 -30.77 -5.96
N ILE A 712 -15.04 -31.16 -4.68
CA ILE A 712 -14.67 -30.27 -3.57
C ILE A 712 -13.17 -29.92 -3.59
N LYS A 713 -12.29 -30.87 -3.96
CA LYS A 713 -10.86 -30.59 -4.12
C LYS A 713 -10.61 -29.63 -5.29
N GLN A 714 -11.25 -29.88 -6.44
CA GLN A 714 -11.17 -29.00 -7.60
C GLN A 714 -11.69 -27.60 -7.29
N HIS A 715 -12.80 -27.50 -6.55
CA HIS A 715 -13.29 -26.23 -6.02
C HIS A 715 -12.20 -25.52 -5.20
N GLN A 716 -11.58 -26.20 -4.23
CA GLN A 716 -10.51 -25.63 -3.41
C GLN A 716 -9.30 -25.16 -4.25
N GLU A 717 -8.89 -25.92 -5.27
CA GLU A 717 -7.81 -25.53 -6.18
C GLU A 717 -8.14 -24.28 -6.98
N ILE A 718 -9.38 -24.18 -7.50
CA ILE A 718 -9.85 -22.98 -8.21
C ILE A 718 -9.90 -21.77 -7.26
N LEU A 719 -10.22 -21.96 -5.98
CA LEU A 719 -10.19 -20.88 -4.98
C LEU A 719 -8.79 -20.39 -4.68
N LEU A 720 -7.83 -21.30 -4.51
CA LEU A 720 -6.44 -20.92 -4.31
C LEU A 720 -5.90 -20.15 -5.52
N PHE A 721 -6.28 -20.58 -6.73
CA PHE A 721 -5.94 -19.88 -7.96
C PHE A 721 -6.60 -18.49 -8.03
N ALA A 722 -7.86 -18.37 -7.63
CA ALA A 722 -8.55 -17.09 -7.56
C ALA A 722 -7.90 -16.13 -6.53
N ASP A 723 -7.51 -16.63 -5.36
CA ASP A 723 -6.84 -15.84 -4.32
C ASP A 723 -5.47 -15.31 -4.78
N GLU A 724 -4.76 -16.06 -5.64
CA GLU A 724 -3.52 -15.59 -6.28
C GLU A 724 -3.79 -14.55 -7.39
N LEU A 725 -4.89 -14.70 -8.14
CA LEU A 725 -5.21 -13.89 -9.31
C LEU A 725 -5.93 -12.56 -9.01
N ILE A 726 -6.78 -12.51 -7.98
CA ILE A 726 -7.61 -11.34 -7.66
C ILE A 726 -6.77 -10.11 -7.25
N PRO A 727 -5.70 -10.21 -6.44
CA PRO A 727 -4.91 -9.03 -6.04
C PRO A 727 -4.35 -8.20 -7.21
N PRO A 728 -3.68 -8.78 -8.23
CA PRO A 728 -3.21 -7.99 -9.37
C PRO A 728 -4.36 -7.42 -10.21
N ILE A 729 -5.43 -8.20 -10.46
CA ILE A 729 -6.61 -7.70 -11.18
C ILE A 729 -7.26 -6.53 -10.45
N ARG A 730 -7.33 -6.59 -9.12
CA ARG A 730 -7.86 -5.52 -8.27
C ARG A 730 -7.06 -4.23 -8.38
N ALA A 731 -5.73 -4.32 -8.45
CA ALA A 731 -4.87 -3.15 -8.62
C ALA A 731 -5.11 -2.48 -9.98
N LEU A 732 -5.21 -3.27 -11.06
CA LEU A 732 -5.52 -2.77 -12.40
C LEU A 732 -6.93 -2.18 -12.49
N ALA A 733 -7.92 -2.85 -11.91
CA ALA A 733 -9.29 -2.36 -11.85
C ALA A 733 -9.38 -1.04 -11.05
N PHE A 734 -8.62 -0.89 -9.95
CA PHE A 734 -8.56 0.37 -9.20
C PHE A 734 -8.06 1.54 -10.05
N THR A 735 -6.95 1.36 -10.77
CA THR A 735 -6.41 2.42 -11.63
C THR A 735 -7.37 2.75 -12.76
N SER A 736 -7.90 1.74 -13.44
CA SER A 736 -8.80 1.91 -14.57
C SER A 736 -10.13 2.56 -14.16
N ILE A 737 -10.75 2.12 -13.07
CA ILE A 737 -12.01 2.68 -12.55
C ILE A 737 -11.83 4.11 -12.02
N SER A 738 -10.70 4.41 -11.36
CA SER A 738 -10.44 5.76 -10.86
C SER A 738 -10.25 6.76 -12.00
N VAL A 739 -9.49 6.37 -13.04
CA VAL A 739 -9.24 7.22 -14.22
C VAL A 739 -10.52 7.40 -15.03
N THR A 740 -11.27 6.34 -15.31
CA THR A 740 -12.55 6.42 -16.03
C THR A 740 -13.58 7.26 -15.27
N LYS A 741 -13.61 7.20 -13.94
CA LYS A 741 -14.48 8.09 -13.12
C LYS A 741 -14.14 9.56 -13.34
N ILE A 742 -12.86 9.93 -13.32
CA ILE A 742 -12.42 11.31 -13.57
C ILE A 742 -12.79 11.71 -15.00
N LEU A 743 -12.51 10.86 -15.99
CA LEU A 743 -12.82 11.14 -17.39
C LEU A 743 -14.31 11.32 -17.65
N MET A 744 -15.18 10.49 -17.04
CA MET A 744 -16.63 10.63 -17.17
C MET A 744 -17.14 11.94 -16.57
N ILE A 745 -16.64 12.32 -15.40
CA ILE A 745 -17.02 13.58 -14.73
C ILE A 745 -16.59 14.77 -15.58
N SER A 746 -15.33 14.78 -16.02
CA SER A 746 -14.81 15.84 -16.90
C SER A 746 -15.61 15.94 -18.20
N SER A 747 -15.90 14.80 -18.85
CA SER A 747 -16.70 14.77 -20.09
C SER A 747 -18.13 15.27 -19.86
N GLY A 748 -18.73 14.97 -18.70
CA GLY A 748 -20.04 15.50 -18.30
C GLY A 748 -20.07 17.02 -18.18
N PHE A 749 -19.02 17.63 -17.61
CA PHE A 749 -18.89 19.09 -17.55
C PHE A 749 -18.75 19.72 -18.94
N PHE A 750 -17.91 19.13 -19.82
CA PHE A 750 -17.75 19.63 -21.19
C PHE A 750 -19.02 19.48 -22.05
N LEU A 751 -19.83 18.45 -21.80
CA LEU A 751 -21.13 18.28 -22.48
C LEU A 751 -22.13 19.39 -22.16
N ILE A 752 -22.05 19.95 -20.95
CA ILE A 752 -22.93 21.04 -20.48
C ILE A 752 -22.37 22.42 -20.87
N SER A 753 -21.06 22.56 -21.06
CA SER A 753 -20.45 23.84 -21.44
C SER A 753 -20.89 24.36 -22.83
N ASP A 754 -20.76 25.66 -23.07
CA ASP A 754 -21.07 26.34 -24.35
C ASP A 754 -20.05 26.10 -25.48
N GLU A 755 -19.40 24.94 -25.48
CA GLU A 755 -18.39 24.57 -26.48
C GLU A 755 -19.00 24.13 -27.83
N THR A 756 -18.18 24.17 -28.88
CA THR A 756 -18.62 23.80 -30.25
C THR A 756 -19.10 22.33 -30.32
N LEU A 757 -20.03 22.04 -31.23
CA LEU A 757 -20.59 20.69 -31.43
C LEU A 757 -19.50 19.62 -31.66
N LEU A 758 -18.41 19.98 -32.32
CA LEU A 758 -17.32 19.06 -32.64
C LEU A 758 -16.46 18.73 -31.41
N VAL A 759 -16.25 19.68 -30.49
CA VAL A 759 -15.62 19.44 -29.18
C VAL A 759 -16.53 18.58 -28.30
N LYS A 760 -17.84 18.86 -28.27
CA LYS A 760 -18.83 18.02 -27.58
C LYS A 760 -18.81 16.58 -28.10
N LEU A 761 -18.73 16.37 -29.41
CA LEU A 761 -18.60 15.04 -30.03
C LEU A 761 -17.32 14.29 -29.58
N GLN A 762 -16.18 14.97 -29.44
CA GLN A 762 -14.94 14.35 -28.94
C GLN A 762 -15.10 13.85 -27.50
N PHE A 763 -15.68 14.67 -26.62
CA PHE A 763 -15.93 14.27 -25.23
C PHE A 763 -17.04 13.22 -25.09
N VAL A 764 -18.01 13.18 -26.00
CA VAL A 764 -18.96 12.05 -26.11
C VAL A 764 -18.23 10.75 -26.42
N ILE A 765 -17.30 10.76 -27.38
CA ILE A 765 -16.50 9.57 -27.73
C ILE A 765 -15.63 9.12 -26.54
N VAL A 766 -15.01 10.06 -25.82
CA VAL A 766 -14.23 9.77 -24.60
C VAL A 766 -15.12 9.20 -23.50
N ALA A 767 -16.31 9.77 -23.28
CA ALA A 767 -17.27 9.28 -22.30
C ALA A 767 -17.73 7.86 -22.63
N ILE A 768 -18.16 7.61 -23.87
CA ILE A 768 -18.59 6.30 -24.36
C ILE A 768 -17.48 5.27 -24.16
N SER A 769 -16.27 5.55 -24.65
CA SER A 769 -15.13 4.64 -24.54
C SER A 769 -14.76 4.33 -23.08
N SER A 770 -14.84 5.33 -22.19
CA SER A 770 -14.61 5.16 -20.74
C SER A 770 -15.65 4.25 -20.08
N THR A 771 -16.93 4.38 -20.45
CA THR A 771 -18.00 3.47 -20.00
C THR A 771 -17.76 2.04 -20.50
N PHE A 772 -17.40 1.88 -21.77
CA PHE A 772 -17.10 0.55 -22.33
C PHE A 772 -15.91 -0.13 -21.64
N ASN A 773 -14.89 0.64 -21.22
CA ASN A 773 -13.78 0.09 -20.44
C ASN A 773 -14.23 -0.43 -19.07
N THR A 774 -15.09 0.35 -18.40
CA THR A 774 -15.67 -0.06 -17.11
C THR A 774 -16.57 -1.29 -17.28
N PHE A 775 -17.30 -1.38 -18.40
CA PHE A 775 -18.13 -2.52 -18.74
C PHE A 775 -17.32 -3.80 -18.91
N LEU A 776 -16.16 -3.76 -19.58
CA LEU A 776 -15.30 -4.92 -19.77
C LEU A 776 -14.98 -5.63 -18.44
N TYR A 777 -14.58 -4.86 -17.44
CA TYR A 777 -14.31 -5.35 -16.08
C TYR A 777 -15.57 -5.84 -15.38
N SER A 778 -16.61 -5.02 -15.44
CA SER A 778 -17.89 -5.28 -14.76
C SER A 778 -18.54 -6.56 -15.27
N TRP A 779 -18.49 -6.81 -16.57
CA TRP A 779 -19.10 -7.97 -17.21
C TRP A 779 -18.41 -9.28 -16.81
N ALA A 780 -17.08 -9.33 -16.90
CA ALA A 780 -16.32 -10.52 -16.53
C ALA A 780 -16.44 -10.81 -15.02
N ALA A 781 -16.45 -9.75 -14.19
CA ALA A 781 -16.66 -9.86 -12.74
C ALA A 781 -18.08 -10.29 -12.37
N ASP A 782 -19.11 -9.81 -13.09
CA ASP A 782 -20.50 -10.19 -12.87
C ASP A 782 -20.76 -11.66 -13.21
N ASP A 783 -20.24 -12.13 -14.35
CA ASP A 783 -20.25 -13.57 -14.69
C ASP A 783 -19.55 -14.39 -13.59
N LEU A 784 -18.42 -13.91 -13.06
CA LEU A 784 -17.69 -14.60 -11.99
C LEU A 784 -18.53 -14.70 -10.71
N ILE A 785 -19.21 -13.61 -10.32
CA ILE A 785 -20.10 -13.58 -9.15
C ILE A 785 -21.24 -14.60 -9.34
N ASN A 786 -21.87 -14.59 -10.52
CA ASN A 786 -23.02 -15.45 -10.83
C ASN A 786 -22.65 -16.94 -10.89
N ILE A 787 -21.49 -17.29 -11.47
CA ILE A 787 -21.07 -18.69 -11.60
C ILE A 787 -20.51 -19.21 -10.27
N SER A 788 -19.63 -18.45 -9.60
CA SER A 788 -18.94 -18.91 -8.37
C SER A 788 -19.84 -18.99 -7.14
N GLY A 789 -21.02 -18.35 -7.17
CA GLY A 789 -22.02 -18.39 -6.11
C GLY A 789 -23.34 -19.04 -6.54
N PRO A 790 -24.30 -18.28 -7.11
CA PRO A 790 -25.64 -18.75 -7.43
C PRO A 790 -25.68 -20.03 -8.27
N ALA A 791 -24.95 -20.07 -9.39
CA ALA A 791 -24.99 -21.23 -10.30
C ALA A 791 -24.43 -22.49 -9.62
N LEU A 792 -23.25 -22.37 -8.98
CA LEU A 792 -22.64 -23.45 -8.22
C LEU A 792 -23.53 -23.95 -7.08
N SER A 793 -24.11 -23.02 -6.30
CA SER A 793 -25.04 -23.33 -5.21
C SER A 793 -26.28 -24.06 -5.71
N SER A 794 -26.91 -23.55 -6.77
CA SER A 794 -28.12 -24.12 -7.36
C SER A 794 -27.87 -25.52 -7.87
N GLU A 795 -26.72 -25.78 -8.50
CA GLU A 795 -26.43 -27.09 -9.06
C GLU A 795 -26.17 -28.14 -7.98
N ILE A 796 -25.43 -27.76 -6.93
CA ILE A 796 -25.24 -28.62 -5.76
C ILE A 796 -26.59 -28.89 -5.07
N PHE A 797 -27.50 -27.92 -5.09
CA PHE A 797 -28.85 -28.06 -4.52
C PHE A 797 -29.75 -28.99 -5.36
N ASN A 798 -29.67 -28.95 -6.70
CA ASN A 798 -30.47 -29.83 -7.56
C ASN A 798 -30.17 -31.32 -7.35
N GLY A 799 -28.89 -31.68 -7.15
CA GLY A 799 -28.49 -33.06 -6.80
C GLY A 799 -28.78 -33.45 -5.35
N PHE A 800 -29.10 -32.48 -4.48
CA PHE A 800 -29.11 -32.64 -3.02
C PHE A 800 -30.07 -33.73 -2.53
N CYS A 801 -31.26 -33.84 -3.10
CA CYS A 801 -32.31 -34.74 -2.64
C CYS A 801 -31.92 -36.22 -2.77
N HIS A 802 -31.17 -36.55 -3.81
CA HIS A 802 -30.79 -37.93 -4.18
C HIS A 802 -29.55 -38.44 -3.44
N HIS A 803 -28.89 -37.60 -2.65
CA HIS A 803 -27.64 -37.93 -1.99
C HIS A 803 -27.81 -38.50 -0.57
N SER A 804 -26.85 -39.32 -0.14
CA SER A 804 -26.76 -39.84 1.23
C SER A 804 -26.65 -38.72 2.28
N LEU A 805 -27.03 -38.99 3.54
CA LEU A 805 -27.00 -37.99 4.63
C LEU A 805 -25.61 -37.32 4.82
N LYS A 806 -24.53 -38.07 4.55
CA LYS A 806 -23.15 -37.56 4.63
C LYS A 806 -22.82 -36.64 3.45
N MET A 807 -23.24 -37.00 2.25
CA MET A 807 -23.10 -36.15 1.05
C MET A 807 -23.94 -34.88 1.19
N LYS A 808 -25.18 -34.96 1.71
CA LYS A 808 -26.01 -33.77 2.01
C LYS A 808 -25.30 -32.75 2.89
N LYS A 809 -24.55 -33.19 3.90
CA LYS A 809 -23.75 -32.26 4.73
C LYS A 809 -22.55 -31.66 4.02
N MET A 810 -21.89 -32.44 3.16
CA MET A 810 -20.81 -31.93 2.29
C MET A 810 -21.36 -30.89 1.32
N CYS A 811 -22.49 -31.17 0.68
CA CYS A 811 -23.23 -30.23 -0.17
C CYS A 811 -23.62 -28.96 0.59
N LEU A 812 -24.16 -29.06 1.82
CA LEU A 812 -24.51 -27.90 2.66
C LEU A 812 -23.30 -27.03 2.98
N LEU A 813 -22.14 -27.62 3.28
CA LEU A 813 -20.91 -26.87 3.54
C LEU A 813 -20.37 -26.19 2.27
N THR A 814 -20.45 -26.86 1.12
CA THR A 814 -20.07 -26.27 -0.17
C THR A 814 -21.06 -25.17 -0.61
N ILE A 815 -22.37 -25.36 -0.42
CA ILE A 815 -23.41 -24.35 -0.65
C ILE A 815 -23.20 -23.15 0.27
N HIS A 816 -22.98 -23.37 1.57
CA HIS A 816 -22.74 -22.28 2.52
C HIS A 816 -21.47 -21.48 2.19
N ARG A 817 -20.47 -22.13 1.59
CA ARG A 817 -19.31 -21.42 1.04
C ARG A 817 -19.65 -20.68 -0.26
N ALA A 818 -20.41 -21.30 -1.16
CA ALA A 818 -20.85 -20.69 -2.42
C ALA A 818 -21.77 -19.48 -2.20
N GLN A 819 -22.45 -19.38 -1.06
CA GLN A 819 -23.18 -18.17 -0.64
C GLN A 819 -22.27 -16.93 -0.53
N LYS A 820 -20.95 -17.10 -0.43
CA LYS A 820 -19.98 -16.03 -0.57
C LYS A 820 -19.30 -16.15 -1.95
N PRO A 821 -19.89 -15.54 -3.00
CA PRO A 821 -19.30 -15.57 -4.34
C PRO A 821 -17.92 -14.92 -4.34
N ILE A 822 -17.15 -15.21 -5.37
CA ILE A 822 -15.91 -14.49 -5.61
C ILE A 822 -16.28 -13.11 -6.12
N VAL A 823 -15.96 -12.10 -5.33
CA VAL A 823 -16.22 -10.71 -5.65
C VAL A 823 -14.91 -9.96 -5.73
N ILE A 824 -14.77 -9.16 -6.80
CA ILE A 824 -13.68 -8.20 -6.93
C ILE A 824 -14.13 -6.91 -6.23
N ASN A 825 -13.51 -6.62 -5.09
CA ASN A 825 -13.75 -5.40 -4.34
C ASN A 825 -12.51 -4.52 -4.34
N ILE A 826 -12.70 -3.22 -4.20
CA ILE A 826 -11.62 -2.23 -4.17
C ILE A 826 -11.75 -1.47 -2.85
N PRO A 827 -10.91 -1.79 -1.84
CA PRO A 827 -11.00 -1.18 -0.52
C PRO A 827 -11.00 0.35 -0.59
N GLY A 828 -12.07 0.98 -0.09
CA GLY A 828 -12.21 2.44 -0.05
C GLY A 828 -12.83 3.10 -1.28
N LEU A 829 -13.05 2.37 -2.38
CA LEU A 829 -13.64 2.93 -3.60
C LEU A 829 -14.90 2.18 -4.05
N LEU A 830 -14.87 0.85 -4.04
CA LEU A 830 -15.92 0.01 -4.61
C LEU A 830 -16.15 -1.26 -3.78
N ALA A 831 -17.38 -1.44 -3.31
CA ALA A 831 -17.77 -2.62 -2.55
C ALA A 831 -17.78 -3.89 -3.44
N THR A 832 -18.33 -3.80 -4.65
CA THR A 832 -18.47 -4.92 -5.59
C THR A 832 -18.36 -4.44 -7.04
N LEU A 833 -17.43 -4.98 -7.81
CA LEU A 833 -17.36 -4.79 -9.27
C LEU A 833 -18.38 -5.71 -9.93
N SER A 834 -19.40 -5.14 -10.56
CA SER A 834 -20.56 -5.85 -11.11
C SER A 834 -21.24 -5.04 -12.22
N ASN A 835 -22.15 -5.67 -12.96
CA ASN A 835 -22.97 -4.96 -13.94
C ASN A 835 -23.88 -3.91 -13.30
N GLU A 836 -24.26 -4.10 -12.02
CA GLU A 836 -25.01 -3.11 -11.24
C GLU A 836 -24.20 -1.83 -11.01
N TYR A 837 -22.90 -1.97 -10.71
CA TYR A 837 -21.97 -0.84 -10.62
C TYR A 837 -21.81 -0.13 -11.96
N TYR A 838 -21.69 -0.88 -13.06
CA TYR A 838 -21.67 -0.28 -14.40
C TYR A 838 -22.97 0.50 -14.68
N ALA A 839 -24.12 -0.06 -14.34
CA ALA A 839 -25.42 0.57 -14.55
C ALA A 839 -25.63 1.84 -13.72
N SER A 840 -25.10 1.92 -12.49
CA SER A 840 -25.14 3.17 -11.71
C SER A 840 -24.29 4.27 -12.36
N ARG A 841 -23.12 3.92 -12.90
CA ARG A 841 -22.24 4.84 -13.64
C ARG A 841 -22.85 5.33 -14.94
N PHE A 842 -23.45 4.42 -15.71
CA PHE A 842 -24.14 4.78 -16.95
C PHE A 842 -25.32 5.73 -16.69
N ARG A 843 -26.07 5.51 -15.60
CA ARG A 843 -27.15 6.41 -15.15
C ARG A 843 -26.64 7.82 -14.80
N ALA A 844 -25.48 7.92 -14.15
CA ALA A 844 -24.88 9.22 -13.86
C ALA A 844 -24.54 10.01 -15.15
N LEU A 845 -24.00 9.33 -16.17
CA LEU A 845 -23.75 9.94 -17.49
C LEU A 845 -25.06 10.38 -18.18
N GLN A 846 -26.11 9.55 -18.09
CA GLN A 846 -27.43 9.88 -18.64
C GLN A 846 -28.05 11.11 -17.95
N GLN A 847 -27.82 11.30 -16.64
CA GLN A 847 -28.24 12.50 -15.91
C GLN A 847 -27.50 13.76 -16.38
N PHE A 848 -26.21 13.68 -16.68
CA PHE A 848 -25.46 14.82 -17.27
C PHE A 848 -25.99 15.19 -18.66
N ALA A 849 -26.31 14.20 -19.50
CA ALA A 849 -26.91 14.44 -20.82
C ALA A 849 -28.35 15.01 -20.73
N LEU A 850 -29.12 14.64 -19.69
CA LEU A 850 -30.42 15.23 -19.43
C LEU A 850 -30.30 16.71 -19.00
N LEU A 851 -29.32 17.01 -18.13
CA LEU A 851 -29.03 18.36 -17.67
C LEU A 851 -28.61 19.30 -18.81
N SER A 852 -27.82 18.83 -19.79
CA SER A 852 -27.45 19.64 -20.96
C SER A 852 -28.64 19.97 -21.88
N THR A 853 -29.73 19.20 -21.84
CA THR A 853 -30.97 19.52 -22.56
C THR A 853 -31.90 20.49 -21.81
N LEU A 854 -31.74 20.60 -20.49
CA LEU A 854 -32.52 21.48 -19.61
C LEU A 854 -31.91 22.89 -19.47
N ASP A 855 -30.71 23.10 -20.01
CA ASP A 855 -29.91 24.32 -19.87
C ASP A 855 -30.52 25.56 -20.56
N SER A 856 -31.65 25.40 -21.27
CA SER A 856 -32.37 26.53 -21.87
C SER A 856 -33.17 27.38 -20.87
N GLY A 857 -33.09 27.14 -19.55
CA GLY A 857 -33.83 27.98 -18.58
C GLY A 857 -33.63 27.76 -17.07
N MET A 858 -32.55 27.13 -16.59
CA MET A 858 -32.34 26.91 -15.15
C MET A 858 -31.27 27.82 -14.52
N ASN A 859 -31.60 28.48 -13.40
CA ASN A 859 -30.65 29.28 -12.60
C ASN A 859 -29.49 28.44 -12.00
N ASP A 860 -28.28 29.02 -11.96
CA ASP A 860 -27.01 28.46 -11.46
C ASP A 860 -27.10 27.69 -10.13
N LYS A 861 -27.96 28.15 -9.19
CA LYS A 861 -28.14 27.48 -7.90
C LYS A 861 -28.82 26.12 -8.00
N LYS A 862 -29.78 25.95 -8.92
CA LYS A 862 -30.41 24.63 -9.15
C LYS A 862 -29.47 23.70 -9.91
N MET A 863 -28.61 24.24 -10.76
CA MET A 863 -27.56 23.48 -11.45
C MET A 863 -26.56 22.89 -10.46
N LEU A 864 -26.08 23.67 -9.48
CA LEU A 864 -25.17 23.17 -8.43
C LEU A 864 -25.80 22.07 -7.57
N ILE A 865 -27.07 22.23 -7.17
CA ILE A 865 -27.79 21.21 -6.37
C ILE A 865 -28.01 19.94 -7.19
N SER A 866 -28.28 20.06 -8.49
CA SER A 866 -28.42 18.91 -9.41
C SER A 866 -27.08 18.18 -9.60
N VAL A 867 -25.98 18.92 -9.71
CA VAL A 867 -24.61 18.37 -9.80
C VAL A 867 -24.18 17.71 -8.49
N GLU A 868 -24.54 18.24 -7.32
CA GLU A 868 -24.32 17.59 -6.02
C GLU A 868 -25.10 16.28 -5.88
N VAL A 869 -26.36 16.25 -6.35
CA VAL A 869 -27.17 15.02 -6.35
C VAL A 869 -26.60 13.96 -7.30
N VAL A 870 -26.05 14.36 -8.44
CA VAL A 870 -25.32 13.47 -9.36
C VAL A 870 -23.98 13.01 -8.76
N TYR A 871 -23.28 13.89 -8.05
CA TYR A 871 -22.02 13.59 -7.35
C TYR A 871 -22.19 12.55 -6.24
N TYR A 872 -23.31 12.61 -5.49
CA TYR A 872 -23.62 11.65 -4.44
C TYR A 872 -24.11 10.29 -4.96
N ASN A 873 -24.75 10.26 -6.13
CA ASN A 873 -25.25 9.02 -6.75
C ASN A 873 -24.21 8.32 -7.66
N ALA A 874 -23.12 8.99 -8.02
CA ALA A 874 -22.02 8.47 -8.85
C ALA A 874 -20.82 7.99 -8.01
#